data_AF-G7QC36-F1
#
_entry.id   AF-G7QC36-F1
#
_cell.length_a   1.000
_cell.length_b   1.000
_cell.length_c   1.000
_cell.angle_alpha   90.00
_cell.angle_beta   90.00
_cell.angle_gamma   90.00
#
_symmetry.space_group_name_H-M   'P 1'
#
loop_
_entity.id
_entity.type
_entity.pdbx_description
1 polymer ?
#
loop_
_entity_poly.entity_id
_entity_poly.type
_entity_poly.pdbx_seq_one_letter_code
_entity_poly.pdbx_strand_id
1 'polypeptide(L)'
;MNEPTWFNQSYYLEQKAAALNTAGTGGRTDWTAAEVLQSMQSGGLTPYQHYTAFGAGESLSPNPSFDVTYYLQQKATQLNAHLQPGQTPYTTSTALQAILDAGLTPMEHYEQYGANESLNPNQYFDQAYYLSAKAAELNAASAGGRTDWTSAEVLQSIAGAGLTPYEHFAQFGVNEGLNPSASFDVQAYLQSKADELNQTGTTTWTPAQVLASLQSAGLDPISHYVEYGHTEGVPVTPVTPVTPENPSTPGGGGGGGGGGTTFTVTNTAGVLTFGGTATGDVTVSWAGTVGDSVATFTRSTLTGTADFTSTTVGKATSISLAASDVLAVTAAQVADVTISGTGSVKLSDTTLPAATLTTLDAAIAPTINASSVTTVTGTAAEVAAFAAAETAGTITAAANYNATVSGTDMTVAQANAIDAANGTGVTTATLDNTSTVASLKTLTAAGAVNAYTIAIAAGDATSAAADLTTIDAATSVAVGATNVTTVTGTAAEVAAFVAAETAGTITAAANYNATVSGTDMTVAQANAIDAANGTGVTTATLDNTSTVASLKTLTAAGAVNAYTIVIAAGDATSAAADLTTIDTATSVAVGATNVTTVTGTAAEVAAFAAAETAGTITAAANYNATVSGTDMTVAQANAIDAANGTGVTTATLDNTSTVASLKTLTAAGAVNAYTIAIAAGDATSAAADLTTIDAATSVAVGATNVTTVTGTAAEVAAFAAAETAGTITAAANYNATVSGTDMTVAQANAIDAANGTGVTTATLDNTSTVASLKTLTAAGAVNAYTIAIAAGDATSAAADLTTIDAATSVAVGATNVTTVTGTAAEVAAFAAAETAGTITAAANYNATVSGTDMTVAQANAIDAANGTGVTTATLDNTSTVASLKTLTAAGAVNAYTIAIAAGDATSAAADLTTIDAATSVAVGATNVTTVTGTVNEAKAFAAAETAGTITANANYNIQASDATVTAADLNTLYSANGSGTITTTNGPGWTITALNGLNVTATASADTFMLANADINVGITSFNIPTDVVNVNDLTTADALTNVTADFTTTNDVVYFLENQADGAADTAAGVAAAFNTFTITDADATAIVVIADNNSSAIYRWADTLASADGMNAGELTLIGTIDQALAGANISFA
;
A
#
# COMPACT_ATOMS: atom_id res chain seq x y z
N MET A 1 -5.48 -14.35 31.81
CA MET A 1 -6.13 -15.63 32.15
C MET A 1 -6.00 -15.82 33.64
N ASN A 2 -7.05 -16.29 34.31
CA ASN A 2 -6.93 -16.72 35.70
C ASN A 2 -6.13 -18.03 35.72
N GLU A 3 -5.26 -18.19 36.71
CA GLU A 3 -4.49 -19.42 36.91
C GLU A 3 -5.46 -20.57 37.24
N PRO A 4 -5.43 -21.68 36.48
CA PRO A 4 -6.31 -22.81 36.71
C PRO A 4 -5.87 -23.59 37.95
N THR A 5 -6.83 -24.22 38.62
CA THR A 5 -6.59 -24.95 39.88
C THR A 5 -5.72 -26.19 39.72
N TRP A 6 -5.57 -26.71 38.50
CA TRP A 6 -4.69 -27.84 38.20
C TRP A 6 -3.22 -27.46 38.07
N PHE A 7 -2.88 -26.17 37.89
CA PHE A 7 -1.49 -25.76 37.69
C PHE A 7 -0.77 -25.68 39.05
N ASN A 8 0.30 -26.47 39.21
CA ASN A 8 1.12 -26.43 40.42
C ASN A 8 2.37 -25.59 40.15
N GLN A 9 2.34 -24.33 40.57
CA GLN A 9 3.44 -23.40 40.39
C GLN A 9 4.78 -23.93 40.91
N SER A 10 4.81 -24.47 42.13
CA SER A 10 6.07 -24.93 42.76
C SER A 10 6.69 -26.06 41.95
N TYR A 11 5.88 -27.05 41.57
CA TYR A 11 6.32 -28.19 40.76
C TYR A 11 6.83 -27.75 39.38
N TYR A 12 6.11 -26.86 38.70
CA TYR A 12 6.53 -26.33 37.40
C TYR A 12 7.88 -25.60 37.48
N LEU A 13 8.09 -24.80 38.52
CA LEU A 13 9.35 -24.08 38.71
C LEU A 13 10.54 -25.02 38.95
N GLU A 14 10.32 -26.12 39.68
CA GLU A 14 11.33 -27.16 39.89
C GLU A 14 11.66 -27.89 38.59
N GLN A 15 10.64 -28.27 37.81
CA GLN A 15 10.82 -28.89 36.49
C GLN A 15 11.59 -27.96 35.54
N LYS A 16 11.26 -26.66 35.54
CA LYS A 16 11.96 -25.67 34.71
C LYS A 16 13.40 -25.47 35.17
N ALA A 17 13.65 -25.42 36.48
CA ALA A 17 15.01 -25.34 37.02
C ALA A 17 15.84 -26.57 36.63
N ALA A 18 15.28 -27.77 36.74
CA ALA A 18 15.91 -29.01 36.30
C ALA A 18 16.22 -28.99 34.79
N ALA A 19 15.27 -28.56 33.96
CA ALA A 19 15.47 -28.44 32.51
C ALA A 19 16.59 -27.44 32.15
N LEU A 20 16.65 -26.29 32.83
CA LEU A 20 17.72 -25.30 32.66
C LEU A 20 19.09 -25.86 33.08
N ASN A 21 19.12 -26.65 34.15
CA ASN A 21 20.33 -27.31 34.66
C ASN A 21 20.84 -28.39 33.70
N THR A 22 19.94 -29.20 33.13
CA THR A 22 20.27 -30.18 32.10
C THR A 22 20.78 -29.50 30.82
N ALA A 23 20.18 -28.37 30.42
CA ALA A 23 20.59 -27.62 29.24
C ALA A 23 21.88 -26.79 29.43
N GLY A 24 22.36 -26.60 30.66
CA GLY A 24 23.52 -25.76 30.95
C GLY A 24 23.28 -24.27 30.62
N THR A 25 22.03 -23.80 30.76
CA THR A 25 21.62 -22.48 30.28
C THR A 25 22.40 -21.37 30.97
N GLY A 26 23.02 -20.47 30.18
CA GLY A 26 23.87 -19.40 30.70
C GLY A 26 25.18 -19.88 31.33
N GLY A 27 25.61 -21.12 31.05
CA GLY A 27 26.81 -21.72 31.65
C GLY A 27 26.62 -22.21 33.09
N ARG A 28 25.37 -22.27 33.57
CA ARG A 28 25.01 -22.72 34.92
C ARG A 28 24.30 -24.07 34.88
N THR A 29 24.51 -24.89 35.93
CA THR A 29 23.87 -26.19 36.14
C THR A 29 23.27 -26.33 37.55
N ASP A 30 23.05 -25.21 38.23
CA ASP A 30 22.62 -25.12 39.63
C ASP A 30 21.45 -24.14 39.86
N TRP A 31 20.66 -23.86 38.83
CA TRP A 31 19.41 -23.09 38.91
C TRP A 31 18.48 -23.66 39.98
N THR A 32 17.96 -22.78 40.83
CA THR A 32 16.93 -23.09 41.83
C THR A 32 15.55 -22.60 41.39
N ALA A 33 14.48 -23.22 41.89
CA ALA A 33 13.10 -22.80 41.60
C ALA A 33 12.83 -21.32 41.94
N ALA A 34 13.44 -20.79 43.01
CA ALA A 34 13.34 -19.39 43.41
C ALA A 34 13.99 -18.43 42.39
N GLU A 35 15.14 -18.79 41.83
CA GLU A 35 15.81 -18.00 40.78
C GLU A 35 15.02 -18.03 39.48
N VAL A 36 14.46 -19.17 39.11
CA VAL A 36 13.58 -19.30 37.95
C VAL A 36 12.34 -18.41 38.11
N LEU A 37 11.71 -18.42 39.29
CA LEU A 37 10.57 -17.54 39.59
C LEU A 37 10.95 -16.05 39.48
N GLN A 38 12.08 -15.66 40.05
CA GLN A 38 12.57 -14.28 39.95
C GLN A 38 12.85 -13.86 38.51
N SER A 39 13.39 -14.77 37.69
CA SER A 39 13.63 -14.55 36.27
C SER A 39 12.32 -14.32 35.50
N MET A 40 11.31 -15.17 35.70
CA MET A 40 9.99 -15.02 35.07
C MET A 40 9.31 -13.69 35.46
N GLN A 41 9.35 -13.35 36.75
CA GLN A 41 8.79 -12.10 37.27
C GLN A 41 9.51 -10.86 36.70
N SER A 42 10.83 -10.92 36.52
CA SER A 42 11.60 -9.85 35.88
C SER A 42 11.23 -9.66 34.41
N GLY A 43 10.80 -10.73 33.74
CA GLY A 43 10.23 -10.70 32.38
C GLY A 43 8.75 -10.32 32.31
N GLY A 44 8.12 -10.00 33.45
CA GLY A 44 6.71 -9.61 33.50
C GLY A 44 5.72 -10.77 33.34
N LEU A 45 6.15 -12.03 33.50
CA LEU A 45 5.31 -13.21 33.37
C LEU A 45 5.03 -13.85 34.74
N THR A 46 3.78 -14.27 34.95
CA THR A 46 3.47 -15.26 36.00
C THR A 46 3.94 -16.66 35.57
N PRO A 47 4.20 -17.60 36.51
CA PRO A 47 4.60 -18.95 36.17
C PRO A 47 3.62 -19.67 35.22
N TYR A 48 2.32 -19.49 35.40
CA TYR A 48 1.30 -20.04 34.49
C TYR A 48 1.35 -19.42 33.08
N GLN A 49 1.54 -18.10 32.98
CA GLN A 49 1.75 -17.45 31.67
C GLN A 49 3.05 -17.92 31.00
N HIS A 50 4.10 -18.17 31.77
CA HIS A 50 5.33 -18.74 31.22
C HIS A 50 5.14 -20.19 30.78
N TYR A 51 4.37 -21.00 31.53
CA TYR A 51 4.03 -22.37 31.12
C TYR A 51 3.31 -22.39 29.77
N THR A 52 2.24 -21.61 29.64
CA THR A 52 1.45 -21.55 28.39
C THR A 52 2.25 -21.00 27.22
N ALA A 53 3.11 -19.99 27.44
CA ALA A 53 3.93 -19.41 26.38
C ALA A 53 5.15 -20.26 25.98
N PHE A 54 5.73 -21.02 26.92
CA PHE A 54 7.00 -21.71 26.70
C PHE A 54 7.02 -23.13 27.28
N GLY A 55 6.63 -23.30 28.55
CA GLY A 55 6.76 -24.57 29.27
C GLY A 55 6.04 -25.75 28.61
N ALA A 56 4.86 -25.53 28.03
CA ALA A 56 4.12 -26.56 27.30
C ALA A 56 4.89 -27.05 26.07
N GLY A 57 5.48 -26.12 25.30
CA GLY A 57 6.33 -26.44 24.13
C GLY A 57 7.66 -27.09 24.50
N GLU A 58 8.12 -26.90 25.73
CA GLU A 58 9.32 -27.54 26.29
C GLU A 58 9.04 -28.94 26.86
N SER A 59 7.83 -29.49 26.68
CA SER A 59 7.39 -30.78 27.24
C SER A 59 7.46 -30.84 28.78
N LEU A 60 7.33 -29.70 29.47
CA LEU A 60 7.38 -29.66 30.93
C LEU A 60 6.01 -29.98 31.52
N SER A 61 5.97 -30.88 32.50
CA SER A 61 4.75 -31.21 33.24
C SER A 61 4.27 -30.03 34.12
N PRO A 62 2.99 -29.65 34.04
CA PRO A 62 2.44 -28.53 34.82
C PRO A 62 2.11 -28.88 36.28
N ASN A 63 1.97 -30.17 36.60
CA ASN A 63 1.68 -30.68 37.94
C ASN A 63 2.18 -32.13 38.08
N PRO A 64 2.26 -32.68 39.31
CA PRO A 64 2.71 -34.06 39.53
C PRO A 64 1.76 -35.14 38.99
N SER A 65 0.48 -34.82 38.77
CA SER A 65 -0.54 -35.77 38.31
C SER A 65 -0.56 -35.97 36.79
N PHE A 66 0.11 -35.10 36.02
CA PHE A 66 0.16 -35.15 34.57
C PHE A 66 1.60 -35.19 34.05
N ASP A 67 2.00 -36.32 33.49
CA ASP A 67 3.28 -36.51 32.82
C ASP A 67 3.12 -36.26 31.31
N VAL A 68 3.55 -35.07 30.87
CA VAL A 68 3.47 -34.66 29.45
C VAL A 68 4.19 -35.65 28.53
N THR A 69 5.33 -36.18 28.94
CA THR A 69 6.12 -37.08 28.09
C THR A 69 5.39 -38.42 27.92
N TYR A 70 4.88 -38.97 29.02
CA TYR A 70 4.11 -40.21 29.01
C TYR A 70 2.81 -40.05 28.21
N TYR A 71 2.09 -38.95 28.42
CA TYR A 71 0.86 -38.65 27.69
C TYR A 71 1.11 -38.54 26.18
N LEU A 72 2.11 -37.77 25.75
CA LEU A 72 2.47 -37.62 24.34
C LEU A 72 2.92 -38.94 23.71
N GLN A 73 3.57 -39.83 24.47
CA GLN A 73 3.96 -41.15 23.98
C GLN A 73 2.74 -42.03 23.70
N GLN A 74 1.73 -42.01 24.57
CA GLN A 74 0.48 -42.71 24.32
C GLN A 74 -0.28 -42.09 23.15
N LYS A 75 -0.37 -40.76 23.07
CA LYS A 75 -1.03 -40.07 21.95
C LYS A 75 -0.37 -40.38 20.61
N ALA A 76 0.96 -40.35 20.54
CA ALA A 76 1.69 -40.73 19.33
C ALA A 76 1.44 -42.20 18.96
N THR A 77 1.37 -43.11 19.94
CA THR A 77 1.05 -44.53 19.71
C THR A 77 -0.36 -44.70 19.16
N GLN A 78 -1.35 -44.00 19.74
CA GLN A 78 -2.73 -43.99 19.27
C GLN A 78 -2.82 -43.45 17.84
N LEU A 79 -2.20 -42.30 17.55
CA LEU A 79 -2.18 -41.72 16.20
C LEU A 79 -1.52 -42.67 15.19
N ASN A 80 -0.42 -43.33 15.58
CA ASN A 80 0.28 -44.29 14.73
C ASN A 80 -0.52 -45.58 14.46
N ALA A 81 -1.41 -45.98 15.38
CA ALA A 81 -2.30 -47.12 15.16
C ALA A 81 -3.32 -46.88 14.04
N HIS A 82 -3.59 -45.61 13.73
CA HIS A 82 -4.50 -45.18 12.67
C HIS A 82 -3.77 -44.60 11.44
N LEU A 83 -2.44 -44.75 11.38
CA LEU A 83 -1.62 -44.21 10.30
C LEU A 83 -1.80 -45.00 9.00
N GLN A 84 -2.04 -44.30 7.89
CA GLN A 84 -2.19 -44.96 6.58
C GLN A 84 -0.82 -45.38 6.00
N PRO A 85 -0.77 -46.42 5.13
CA PRO A 85 0.47 -46.85 4.49
C PRO A 85 1.16 -45.72 3.71
N GLY A 86 2.43 -45.45 4.03
CA GLY A 86 3.25 -44.43 3.35
C GLY A 86 3.35 -43.08 4.05
N GLN A 87 2.63 -42.87 5.16
CA GLN A 87 2.78 -41.67 5.99
C GLN A 87 3.92 -41.82 7.02
N THR A 88 4.52 -40.68 7.39
CA THR A 88 5.57 -40.63 8.42
C THR A 88 4.95 -40.85 9.80
N PRO A 89 5.46 -41.78 10.62
CA PRO A 89 4.95 -42.00 11.97
C PRO A 89 5.11 -40.77 12.87
N TYR A 90 4.11 -40.53 13.72
CA TYR A 90 4.16 -39.54 14.78
C TYR A 90 5.19 -39.94 15.83
N THR A 91 6.03 -38.98 16.20
CA THR A 91 6.87 -38.97 17.40
C THR A 91 6.20 -38.15 18.50
N THR A 92 6.71 -38.21 19.74
CA THR A 92 6.24 -37.33 20.83
C THR A 92 6.36 -35.85 20.47
N SER A 93 7.41 -35.46 19.75
CA SER A 93 7.63 -34.07 19.30
C SER A 93 6.61 -33.63 18.25
N THR A 94 6.30 -34.47 17.26
CA THR A 94 5.30 -34.11 16.24
C THR A 94 3.87 -34.16 16.79
N ALA A 95 3.60 -35.02 17.78
CA ALA A 95 2.34 -35.01 18.50
C ALA A 95 2.18 -33.74 19.34
N LEU A 96 3.24 -33.30 20.03
CA LEU A 96 3.25 -32.02 20.74
C LEU A 96 2.98 -30.84 19.80
N GLN A 97 3.67 -30.79 18.65
CA GLN A 97 3.47 -29.72 17.68
C GLN A 97 2.02 -29.67 17.19
N ALA A 98 1.42 -30.82 16.87
CA ALA A 98 0.02 -30.88 16.43
C ALA A 98 -0.96 -30.38 17.51
N ILE A 99 -0.69 -30.66 18.79
CA ILE A 99 -1.51 -30.16 19.91
C ILE A 99 -1.36 -28.63 20.05
N LEU A 100 -0.14 -28.10 19.94
CA LEU A 100 0.12 -26.66 20.02
C LEU A 100 -0.46 -25.89 18.81
N ASP A 101 -0.41 -26.47 17.61
CA ASP A 101 -1.00 -25.88 16.39
C ASP A 101 -2.54 -25.78 16.50
N ALA A 102 -3.16 -26.65 17.30
CA ALA A 102 -4.58 -26.58 17.66
C ALA A 102 -4.87 -25.52 18.76
N GLY A 103 -3.85 -24.79 19.22
CA GLY A 103 -3.97 -23.75 20.25
C GLY A 103 -4.16 -24.29 21.67
N LEU A 104 -3.85 -25.56 21.92
CA LEU A 104 -4.00 -26.22 23.23
C LEU A 104 -2.63 -26.56 23.82
N THR A 105 -2.53 -26.55 25.15
CA THR A 105 -1.44 -27.23 25.85
C THR A 105 -1.73 -28.74 25.98
N PRO A 106 -0.72 -29.61 26.21
CA PRO A 106 -0.96 -31.04 26.42
C PRO A 106 -1.94 -31.36 27.57
N MET A 107 -1.93 -30.56 28.65
CA MET A 107 -2.87 -30.72 29.76
C MET A 107 -4.30 -30.36 29.33
N GLU A 108 -4.50 -29.23 28.65
CA GLU A 108 -5.82 -28.83 28.12
C GLU A 108 -6.35 -29.84 27.10
N HIS A 109 -5.47 -30.38 26.25
CA HIS A 109 -5.85 -31.46 25.32
C HIS A 109 -6.24 -32.73 26.08
N TYR A 110 -5.57 -33.09 27.18
CA TYR A 110 -5.97 -34.22 28.01
C TYR A 110 -7.34 -34.00 28.67
N GLU A 111 -7.58 -32.84 29.26
CA GLU A 111 -8.86 -32.49 29.90
C GLU A 111 -10.01 -32.49 28.89
N GLN A 112 -9.79 -31.94 27.69
CA GLN A 112 -10.84 -31.79 26.68
C GLN A 112 -11.09 -33.08 25.89
N TYR A 113 -10.04 -33.85 25.60
CA TYR A 113 -10.11 -35.01 24.69
C TYR A 113 -9.47 -36.26 25.28
N GLY A 114 -8.25 -36.15 25.81
CA GLY A 114 -7.43 -37.30 26.19
C GLY A 114 -8.10 -38.26 27.18
N ALA A 115 -8.81 -37.74 28.18
CA ALA A 115 -9.57 -38.55 29.14
C ALA A 115 -10.69 -39.36 28.47
N ASN A 116 -11.37 -38.82 27.46
CA ASN A 116 -12.40 -39.54 26.71
C ASN A 116 -11.81 -40.51 25.68
N GLU A 117 -10.59 -40.25 25.23
CA GLU A 117 -9.81 -41.11 24.32
C GLU A 117 -9.13 -42.30 25.03
N SER A 118 -9.41 -42.52 26.32
CA SER A 118 -8.78 -43.54 27.16
C SER A 118 -7.25 -43.40 27.27
N LEU A 119 -6.74 -42.17 27.18
CA LEU A 119 -5.33 -41.88 27.38
C LEU A 119 -5.06 -41.60 28.86
N ASN A 120 -4.00 -42.17 29.40
CA ASN A 120 -3.68 -42.00 30.80
C ASN A 120 -2.84 -40.72 31.05
N PRO A 121 -3.11 -39.94 32.11
CA PRO A 121 -2.36 -38.71 32.40
C PRO A 121 -0.93 -38.97 32.89
N ASN A 122 -0.66 -40.14 33.44
CA ASN A 122 0.65 -40.57 33.92
C ASN A 122 0.73 -42.11 33.93
N GLN A 123 1.92 -42.66 34.17
CA GLN A 123 2.18 -44.11 34.10
C GLN A 123 1.61 -44.94 35.26
N TYR A 124 1.10 -44.31 36.31
CA TYR A 124 0.58 -44.96 37.51
C TYR A 124 -0.95 -45.00 37.56
N PHE A 125 -1.62 -44.30 36.65
CA PHE A 125 -3.06 -44.35 36.46
C PHE A 125 -3.39 -45.11 35.18
N ASP A 126 -4.27 -46.10 35.28
CA ASP A 126 -4.83 -46.83 34.14
C ASP A 126 -6.35 -46.66 34.18
N GLN A 127 -6.86 -45.82 33.29
CA GLN A 127 -8.27 -45.48 33.20
C GLN A 127 -9.15 -46.72 33.01
N ALA A 128 -8.75 -47.66 32.16
CA ALA A 128 -9.56 -48.85 31.88
C ALA A 128 -9.63 -49.74 33.12
N TYR A 129 -8.51 -49.90 33.83
CA TYR A 129 -8.45 -50.62 35.09
C TYR A 129 -9.33 -49.95 36.16
N TYR A 130 -9.18 -48.65 36.36
CA TYR A 130 -9.90 -47.89 37.39
C TYR A 130 -11.41 -47.90 37.15
N LEU A 131 -11.86 -47.64 35.91
CA LEU A 131 -13.29 -47.66 35.57
C LEU A 131 -13.91 -49.05 35.74
N SER A 132 -13.17 -50.11 35.39
CA SER A 132 -13.61 -51.50 35.62
C SER A 132 -13.74 -51.81 37.11
N ALA A 133 -12.79 -51.36 37.94
CA ALA A 133 -12.85 -51.54 39.39
C ALA A 133 -14.04 -50.78 39.99
N LYS A 134 -14.29 -49.55 39.53
CA LYS A 134 -15.42 -48.73 39.98
C LYS A 134 -16.77 -49.31 39.59
N ALA A 135 -16.90 -49.81 38.36
CA ALA A 135 -18.11 -50.52 37.91
C ALA A 135 -18.39 -51.75 38.77
N ALA A 136 -17.35 -52.55 39.08
CA ALA A 136 -17.49 -53.72 39.96
C ALA A 136 -17.94 -53.34 41.38
N GLU A 137 -17.39 -52.25 41.95
CA GLU A 137 -17.81 -51.72 43.25
C GLU A 137 -19.29 -51.30 43.26
N LEU A 138 -19.72 -50.52 42.25
CA LEU A 138 -21.11 -50.06 42.11
C LEU A 138 -22.09 -51.24 41.96
N ASN A 139 -21.69 -52.26 41.21
CA ASN A 139 -22.46 -53.49 41.03
C ASN A 139 -22.60 -54.29 42.32
N ALA A 140 -21.50 -54.43 43.08
CA ALA A 140 -21.53 -55.09 44.39
C ALA A 140 -22.42 -54.33 45.39
N ALA A 141 -22.44 -53.00 45.33
CA ALA A 141 -23.26 -52.15 46.18
C ALA A 141 -24.73 -52.05 45.75
N SER A 142 -25.10 -52.61 44.58
CA SER A 142 -26.42 -52.41 43.96
C SER A 142 -26.78 -50.92 43.82
N ALA A 143 -25.79 -50.09 43.48
CA ALA A 143 -25.93 -48.63 43.48
C ALA A 143 -27.03 -48.19 42.50
N GLY A 144 -27.95 -47.36 42.97
CA GLY A 144 -29.12 -46.93 42.17
C GLY A 144 -30.14 -48.04 41.87
N GLY A 145 -30.07 -49.19 42.58
CA GLY A 145 -30.94 -50.34 42.36
C GLY A 145 -30.53 -51.24 41.18
N ARG A 146 -29.32 -51.04 40.63
CA ARG A 146 -28.76 -51.77 39.49
C ARG A 146 -27.51 -52.57 39.88
N THR A 147 -27.25 -53.67 39.18
CA THR A 147 -26.07 -54.55 39.40
C THR A 147 -25.29 -54.80 38.11
N ASP A 148 -25.51 -54.00 37.08
CA ASP A 148 -25.01 -54.19 35.71
C ASP A 148 -24.27 -52.96 35.13
N TRP A 149 -23.78 -52.06 35.98
CA TRP A 149 -22.93 -50.93 35.61
C TRP A 149 -21.74 -51.38 34.75
N THR A 150 -21.55 -50.73 33.62
CA THR A 150 -20.40 -50.90 32.71
C THR A 150 -19.35 -49.80 32.91
N SER A 151 -18.09 -50.05 32.57
CA SER A 151 -17.03 -49.03 32.62
C SER A 151 -17.35 -47.77 31.82
N ALA A 152 -18.12 -47.91 30.72
CA ALA A 152 -18.55 -46.79 29.88
C ALA A 152 -19.62 -45.93 30.56
N GLU A 153 -20.61 -46.53 31.21
CA GLU A 153 -21.61 -45.79 32.01
C GLU A 153 -20.95 -45.08 33.19
N VAL A 154 -19.95 -45.70 33.82
CA VAL A 154 -19.17 -45.08 34.89
C VAL A 154 -18.38 -43.88 34.35
N LEU A 155 -17.71 -44.01 33.21
CA LEU A 155 -17.01 -42.90 32.56
C LEU A 155 -17.96 -41.74 32.26
N GLN A 156 -19.13 -42.02 31.69
CA GLN A 156 -20.14 -41.02 31.41
C GLN A 156 -20.65 -40.34 32.69
N SER A 157 -20.87 -41.11 33.76
CA SER A 157 -21.29 -40.55 35.05
C SER A 157 -20.23 -39.64 35.66
N ILE A 158 -18.95 -40.00 35.56
CA ILE A 158 -17.82 -39.20 36.04
C ILE A 158 -17.70 -37.90 35.22
N ALA A 159 -17.75 -38.01 33.89
CA ALA A 159 -17.74 -36.86 32.99
C ALA A 159 -18.97 -35.93 33.21
N GLY A 160 -20.15 -36.50 33.48
CA GLY A 160 -21.36 -35.76 33.82
C GLY A 160 -21.26 -34.98 35.14
N ALA A 161 -20.34 -35.36 36.03
CA ALA A 161 -20.00 -34.59 37.24
C ALA A 161 -18.93 -33.52 36.99
N GLY A 162 -18.46 -33.37 35.74
CA GLY A 162 -17.41 -32.42 35.36
C GLY A 162 -16.02 -32.81 35.83
N LEU A 163 -15.77 -34.12 36.06
CA LEU A 163 -14.49 -34.66 36.50
C LEU A 163 -13.91 -35.58 35.41
N THR A 164 -12.59 -35.62 35.30
CA THR A 164 -11.87 -36.69 34.60
C THR A 164 -11.80 -37.95 35.48
N PRO A 165 -11.54 -39.14 34.91
CA PRO A 165 -11.36 -40.37 35.70
C PRO A 165 -10.24 -40.26 36.75
N TYR A 166 -9.15 -39.54 36.44
CA TYR A 166 -8.09 -39.28 37.40
C TYR A 166 -8.57 -38.38 38.55
N GLU A 167 -9.27 -37.29 38.25
CA GLU A 167 -9.80 -36.40 39.29
C GLU A 167 -10.82 -37.11 40.17
N HIS A 168 -11.68 -37.96 39.59
CA HIS A 168 -12.57 -38.82 40.37
C HIS A 168 -11.80 -39.78 41.27
N PHE A 169 -10.71 -40.38 40.79
CA PHE A 169 -9.83 -41.19 41.64
C PHE A 169 -9.24 -40.38 42.80
N ALA A 170 -8.63 -39.22 42.50
CA ALA A 170 -8.00 -38.38 43.51
C ALA A 170 -8.99 -37.87 44.57
N GLN A 171 -10.23 -37.57 44.16
CA GLN A 171 -11.26 -37.04 45.05
C GLN A 171 -12.04 -38.12 45.81
N PHE A 172 -12.39 -39.23 45.15
CA PHE A 172 -13.28 -40.26 45.69
C PHE A 172 -12.62 -41.64 45.72
N GLY A 173 -12.00 -42.07 44.61
CA GLY A 173 -11.46 -43.43 44.46
C GLY A 173 -10.47 -43.85 45.56
N VAL A 174 -9.62 -42.93 46.01
CA VAL A 174 -8.67 -43.20 47.11
C VAL A 174 -9.41 -43.51 48.42
N ASN A 175 -10.49 -42.79 48.73
CA ASN A 175 -11.30 -43.00 49.94
C ASN A 175 -12.19 -44.25 49.85
N GLU A 176 -12.49 -44.69 48.63
CA GLU A 176 -13.23 -45.91 48.33
C GLU A 176 -12.31 -47.16 48.34
N GLY A 177 -11.00 -46.96 48.52
CA GLY A 177 -10.01 -48.04 48.53
C GLY A 177 -9.76 -48.65 47.15
N LEU A 178 -10.07 -47.91 46.08
CA LEU A 178 -9.84 -48.35 44.71
C LEU A 178 -8.39 -48.08 44.31
N ASN A 179 -7.80 -49.04 43.59
CA ASN A 179 -6.47 -48.89 43.02
C ASN A 179 -6.55 -48.19 41.64
N PRO A 180 -5.66 -47.22 41.35
CA PRO A 180 -5.66 -46.48 40.09
C PRO A 180 -5.12 -47.28 38.91
N SER A 181 -4.35 -48.35 39.16
CA SER A 181 -3.83 -49.25 38.15
C SER A 181 -3.42 -50.59 38.77
N ALA A 182 -3.17 -51.59 37.93
CA ALA A 182 -2.60 -52.87 38.39
C ALA A 182 -1.16 -52.73 38.95
N SER A 183 -0.43 -51.66 38.59
CA SER A 183 0.95 -51.41 39.00
C SER A 183 1.08 -50.55 40.26
N PHE A 184 -0.04 -50.02 40.79
CA PHE A 184 -0.05 -49.14 41.96
C PHE A 184 -1.13 -49.56 42.95
N ASP A 185 -0.74 -50.26 44.02
CA ASP A 185 -1.59 -50.56 45.16
C ASP A 185 -1.57 -49.42 46.19
N VAL A 186 -2.70 -48.72 46.33
CA VAL A 186 -2.85 -47.54 47.21
C VAL A 186 -2.63 -47.91 48.66
N GLN A 187 -3.20 -49.03 49.11
CA GLN A 187 -3.12 -49.43 50.51
C GLN A 187 -1.71 -49.85 50.89
N ALA A 188 -1.03 -50.60 50.02
CA ALA A 188 0.36 -50.99 50.23
C ALA A 188 1.31 -49.80 50.19
N TYR A 189 1.05 -48.80 49.34
CA TYR A 189 1.82 -47.57 49.29
C TYR A 189 1.66 -46.74 50.58
N LEU A 190 0.43 -46.51 51.03
CA LEU A 190 0.14 -45.81 52.27
C LEU A 190 0.73 -46.53 53.49
N GLN A 191 0.71 -47.87 53.49
CA GLN A 191 1.37 -48.68 54.52
C GLN A 191 2.88 -48.50 54.50
N SER A 192 3.51 -48.56 53.33
CA SER A 192 4.96 -48.37 53.19
C SER A 192 5.39 -46.96 53.64
N LYS A 193 4.58 -45.93 53.35
CA LYS A 193 4.83 -44.57 53.82
C LYS A 193 4.62 -44.45 55.34
N ALA A 194 3.60 -45.09 55.89
CA ALA A 194 3.40 -45.14 57.35
C ALA A 194 4.59 -45.82 58.04
N ASP A 195 5.10 -46.92 57.48
CA ASP A 195 6.27 -47.65 57.99
C ASP A 195 7.54 -46.79 57.91
N GLU A 196 7.73 -46.03 56.84
CA GLU A 196 8.84 -45.08 56.69
C GLU A 196 8.78 -43.95 57.74
N LEU A 197 7.61 -43.31 57.92
CA LEU A 197 7.41 -42.29 58.96
C LEU A 197 7.58 -42.85 60.39
N ASN A 198 7.19 -44.10 60.61
CA ASN A 198 7.32 -44.79 61.90
C ASN A 198 8.77 -45.19 62.22
N GLN A 199 9.65 -45.29 61.23
CA GLN A 199 11.07 -45.60 61.46
C GLN A 199 11.84 -44.45 62.11
N THR A 200 11.34 -43.21 62.01
CA THR A 200 12.05 -41.99 62.46
C THR A 200 11.27 -41.16 63.50
N GLY A 201 9.98 -41.44 63.73
CA GLY A 201 9.08 -40.64 64.57
C GLY A 201 8.81 -41.17 65.98
N THR A 202 8.33 -40.29 66.87
CA THR A 202 7.77 -40.63 68.20
C THR A 202 6.25 -40.88 68.18
N THR A 203 5.62 -40.67 67.02
CA THR A 203 4.18 -40.84 66.75
C THR A 203 3.96 -42.08 65.89
N THR A 204 3.02 -42.95 66.27
CA THR A 204 2.61 -44.10 65.45
C THR A 204 1.65 -43.64 64.35
N TRP A 205 2.14 -43.60 63.11
CA TRP A 205 1.38 -43.35 61.89
C TRP A 205 0.67 -44.62 61.41
N THR A 206 -0.60 -44.48 61.06
CA THR A 206 -1.39 -45.49 60.36
C THR A 206 -1.61 -45.09 58.90
N PRO A 207 -1.90 -46.02 57.97
CA PRO A 207 -2.18 -45.69 56.56
C PRO A 207 -3.28 -44.62 56.40
N ALA A 208 -4.33 -44.66 57.24
CA ALA A 208 -5.41 -43.68 57.22
C ALA A 208 -4.94 -42.28 57.65
N GLN A 209 -4.02 -42.18 58.61
CA GLN A 209 -3.44 -40.90 59.02
C GLN A 209 -2.47 -40.35 57.98
N VAL A 210 -1.73 -41.22 57.29
CA VAL A 210 -0.90 -40.82 56.14
C VAL A 210 -1.80 -40.26 55.05
N LEU A 211 -2.87 -40.98 54.67
CA LEU A 211 -3.81 -40.51 53.65
C LEU A 211 -4.42 -39.15 54.02
N ALA A 212 -4.89 -38.99 55.26
CA ALA A 212 -5.42 -37.71 55.73
C ALA A 212 -4.37 -36.58 55.67
N SER A 213 -3.11 -36.89 55.95
CA SER A 213 -2.00 -35.93 55.84
C SER A 213 -1.75 -35.54 54.38
N LEU A 214 -1.73 -36.51 53.45
CA LEU A 214 -1.57 -36.24 52.01
C LEU A 214 -2.71 -35.35 51.50
N GLN A 215 -3.96 -35.71 51.81
CA GLN A 215 -5.13 -34.93 51.42
C GLN A 215 -5.12 -33.52 52.02
N SER A 216 -4.64 -33.35 53.25
CA SER A 216 -4.48 -32.01 53.86
C SER A 216 -3.41 -31.16 53.17
N ALA A 217 -2.45 -31.80 52.50
CA ALA A 217 -1.44 -31.17 51.66
C ALA A 217 -1.90 -31.03 50.19
N GLY A 218 -3.14 -31.44 49.85
CA GLY A 218 -3.65 -31.43 48.49
C GLY A 218 -3.03 -32.51 47.57
N LEU A 219 -2.43 -33.54 48.15
CA LEU A 219 -1.80 -34.64 47.41
C LEU A 219 -2.65 -35.91 47.47
N ASP A 220 -2.70 -36.62 46.35
CA ASP A 220 -3.14 -38.00 46.28
C ASP A 220 -1.92 -38.96 46.36
N PRO A 221 -2.13 -40.27 46.54
CA PRO A 221 -1.02 -41.24 46.63
C PRO A 221 -0.07 -41.24 45.41
N ILE A 222 -0.58 -41.05 44.18
CA ILE A 222 0.24 -40.96 42.97
C ILE A 222 1.04 -39.66 43.01
N SER A 223 0.38 -38.52 43.21
CA SER A 223 1.07 -37.22 43.19
C SER A 223 2.14 -37.14 44.29
N HIS A 224 1.88 -37.67 45.49
CA HIS A 224 2.89 -37.75 46.54
C HIS A 224 4.06 -38.67 46.16
N TYR A 225 3.81 -39.81 45.52
CA TYR A 225 4.90 -40.68 45.06
C TYR A 225 5.78 -39.99 44.02
N VAL A 226 5.17 -39.31 43.05
CA VAL A 226 5.85 -38.59 41.97
C VAL A 226 6.65 -37.40 42.49
N GLU A 227 6.17 -36.71 43.52
CA GLU A 227 6.84 -35.50 44.04
C GLU A 227 7.87 -35.83 45.13
N TYR A 228 7.58 -36.81 46.00
CA TYR A 228 8.38 -37.10 47.20
C TYR A 228 8.75 -38.58 47.31
N GLY A 229 7.76 -39.48 47.22
CA GLY A 229 7.89 -40.89 47.60
C GLY A 229 9.00 -41.65 46.87
N HIS A 230 9.25 -41.34 45.59
CA HIS A 230 10.32 -41.99 44.84
C HIS A 230 11.72 -41.60 45.34
N THR A 231 11.89 -40.40 45.91
CA THR A 231 13.18 -39.96 46.50
C THR A 231 13.34 -40.39 47.96
N GLU A 232 12.22 -40.49 48.68
CA GLU A 232 12.16 -40.99 50.06
C GLU A 232 12.40 -42.51 50.14
N GLY A 233 12.39 -43.21 49.00
CA GLY A 233 12.61 -44.65 48.91
C GLY A 233 11.38 -45.49 49.27
N VAL A 234 10.17 -44.91 49.21
CA VAL A 234 8.91 -45.61 49.45
C VAL A 234 8.52 -46.37 48.18
N PRO A 235 8.48 -47.71 48.17
CA PRO A 235 8.22 -48.48 46.95
C PRO A 235 6.75 -48.42 46.53
N VAL A 236 6.51 -48.42 45.21
CA VAL A 236 5.21 -48.77 44.63
C VAL A 236 5.15 -50.27 44.40
N THR A 237 4.05 -50.90 44.79
CA THR A 237 3.85 -52.36 44.65
C THR A 237 2.67 -52.66 43.74
N PRO A 238 2.78 -53.63 42.82
CA PRO A 238 1.65 -54.07 41.99
C PRO A 238 0.58 -54.80 42.82
N VAL A 239 -0.67 -54.71 42.37
CA VAL A 239 -1.81 -55.40 42.98
C VAL A 239 -1.63 -56.93 42.85
N THR A 240 -1.73 -57.66 43.96
CA THR A 240 -1.62 -59.14 43.92
C THR A 240 -2.88 -59.77 43.28
N PRO A 241 -2.76 -60.66 42.28
CA PRO A 241 -3.92 -61.30 41.67
C PRO A 241 -4.61 -62.26 42.66
N VAL A 242 -5.88 -62.02 42.96
CA VAL A 242 -6.74 -63.02 43.61
C VAL A 242 -7.34 -63.95 42.56
N THR A 243 -7.10 -65.26 42.70
CA THR A 243 -7.81 -66.29 41.93
C THR A 243 -9.29 -66.29 42.36
N PRO A 244 -10.27 -66.25 41.43
CA PRO A 244 -11.68 -66.20 41.81
C PRO A 244 -12.14 -67.53 42.41
N GLU A 245 -12.56 -67.52 43.68
CA GLU A 245 -13.44 -68.57 44.22
C GLU A 245 -14.90 -68.29 43.83
N ASN A 246 -15.57 -69.38 43.46
CA ASN A 246 -16.99 -69.52 43.10
C ASN A 246 -17.93 -68.94 44.19
N PRO A 247 -18.97 -68.15 43.85
CA PRO A 247 -19.86 -67.54 44.83
C PRO A 247 -20.63 -68.60 45.63
N SER A 248 -20.41 -68.60 46.95
CA SER A 248 -21.27 -69.28 47.91
C SER A 248 -22.51 -68.41 48.20
N THR A 249 -23.66 -69.07 48.21
CA THR A 249 -24.96 -68.53 48.62
C THR A 249 -24.97 -68.03 50.07
N PRO A 250 -25.86 -67.09 50.42
CA PRO A 250 -25.82 -66.38 51.70
C PRO A 250 -26.24 -67.27 52.87
N GLY A 251 -25.42 -67.26 53.92
CA GLY A 251 -25.72 -67.89 55.20
C GLY A 251 -25.08 -67.08 56.33
N GLY A 252 -25.88 -66.24 56.98
CA GLY A 252 -25.48 -65.55 58.20
C GLY A 252 -25.35 -66.51 59.38
N GLY A 253 -24.16 -66.51 59.99
CA GLY A 253 -23.96 -66.44 61.43
C GLY A 253 -24.05 -67.72 62.25
N GLY A 254 -22.96 -68.07 62.96
CA GLY A 254 -23.04 -69.02 64.07
C GLY A 254 -21.70 -69.38 64.69
N GLY A 255 -21.17 -68.52 65.56
CA GLY A 255 -20.09 -68.88 66.47
C GLY A 255 -20.62 -69.66 67.68
N GLY A 256 -20.09 -70.87 67.88
CA GLY A 256 -19.69 -71.43 69.19
C GLY A 256 -20.75 -72.04 70.11
N GLY A 257 -20.49 -73.30 70.53
CA GLY A 257 -20.93 -73.84 71.83
C GLY A 257 -21.89 -75.03 71.75
N GLY A 258 -21.48 -76.18 72.29
CA GLY A 258 -22.22 -77.44 72.23
C GLY A 258 -23.48 -77.53 73.10
N GLY A 259 -24.39 -78.42 72.68
CA GLY A 259 -25.57 -78.88 73.41
C GLY A 259 -26.46 -79.75 72.50
N GLY A 260 -26.82 -80.96 72.94
CA GLY A 260 -27.46 -82.00 72.10
C GLY A 260 -28.84 -81.64 71.55
N THR A 261 -29.24 -82.23 70.41
CA THR A 261 -30.51 -81.94 69.74
C THR A 261 -31.56 -83.04 69.96
N THR A 262 -32.81 -82.61 70.18
CA THR A 262 -34.03 -83.43 70.33
C THR A 262 -34.96 -83.17 69.14
N PHE A 263 -35.64 -84.20 68.64
CA PHE A 263 -36.72 -84.09 67.63
C PHE A 263 -38.04 -83.75 68.34
N THR A 264 -38.83 -82.79 67.83
CA THR A 264 -40.12 -82.42 68.43
C THR A 264 -41.26 -82.43 67.41
N VAL A 265 -42.41 -82.98 67.84
CA VAL A 265 -43.68 -82.90 67.13
C VAL A 265 -44.64 -82.14 68.04
N THR A 266 -45.16 -81.01 67.56
CA THR A 266 -46.14 -80.22 68.32
C THR A 266 -47.49 -80.30 67.62
N ASN A 267 -48.53 -80.68 68.36
CA ASN A 267 -49.92 -80.60 67.91
C ASN A 267 -50.56 -79.38 68.56
N THR A 268 -50.84 -78.37 67.74
CA THR A 268 -51.62 -77.20 68.15
C THR A 268 -52.85 -77.14 67.27
N ALA A 269 -54.03 -77.31 67.87
CA ALA A 269 -55.34 -77.21 67.21
C ALA A 269 -55.54 -78.15 65.99
N GLY A 270 -55.03 -79.38 66.06
CA GLY A 270 -55.25 -80.40 65.01
C GLY A 270 -54.31 -80.28 63.81
N VAL A 271 -53.40 -79.31 63.82
CA VAL A 271 -52.29 -79.21 62.86
C VAL A 271 -51.04 -79.81 63.50
N LEU A 272 -50.43 -80.76 62.79
CA LEU A 272 -49.14 -81.34 63.18
C LEU A 272 -48.01 -80.51 62.54
N THR A 273 -47.17 -79.91 63.38
CA THR A 273 -45.96 -79.21 62.93
C THR A 273 -44.73 -80.04 63.30
N PHE A 274 -43.94 -80.43 62.30
CA PHE A 274 -42.68 -81.15 62.47
C PHE A 274 -41.50 -80.16 62.41
N GLY A 275 -40.61 -80.20 63.40
CA GLY A 275 -39.42 -79.32 63.44
C GLY A 275 -38.19 -80.04 63.98
N GLY A 276 -37.03 -79.76 63.37
CA GLY A 276 -35.71 -80.32 63.72
C GLY A 276 -34.84 -80.59 62.50
N THR A 277 -33.52 -80.75 62.69
CA THR A 277 -32.50 -80.92 61.64
C THR A 277 -31.99 -82.37 61.48
N ALA A 278 -32.77 -83.37 61.91
CA ALA A 278 -32.36 -84.78 61.84
C ALA A 278 -32.38 -85.32 60.40
N THR A 279 -31.38 -86.12 60.02
CA THR A 279 -31.29 -86.83 58.74
C THR A 279 -31.46 -88.34 58.96
N GLY A 280 -32.51 -88.93 58.37
CA GLY A 280 -32.89 -90.35 58.47
C GLY A 280 -34.41 -90.58 58.30
N ASP A 281 -34.83 -91.80 57.99
CA ASP A 281 -36.23 -92.13 57.70
C ASP A 281 -37.15 -91.96 58.92
N VAL A 282 -38.27 -91.25 58.75
CA VAL A 282 -39.33 -91.08 59.76
C VAL A 282 -40.61 -91.72 59.24
N THR A 283 -41.09 -92.78 59.91
CA THR A 283 -42.35 -93.44 59.57
C THR A 283 -43.46 -92.99 60.52
N VAL A 284 -44.53 -92.39 60.00
CA VAL A 284 -45.76 -92.10 60.76
C VAL A 284 -46.89 -92.92 60.17
N SER A 285 -47.50 -93.80 60.98
CA SER A 285 -48.70 -94.57 60.60
C SER A 285 -49.92 -94.00 61.30
N TRP A 286 -51.04 -93.87 60.58
CA TRP A 286 -52.32 -93.47 61.15
C TRP A 286 -53.41 -94.46 60.74
N ALA A 287 -54.23 -94.87 61.73
CA ALA A 287 -55.36 -95.75 61.54
C ALA A 287 -56.66 -94.98 61.83
N GLY A 288 -57.37 -94.56 60.77
CA GLY A 288 -58.68 -93.93 60.86
C GLY A 288 -59.19 -93.43 59.50
N THR A 289 -60.42 -92.95 59.47
CA THR A 289 -61.09 -92.40 58.28
C THR A 289 -61.18 -90.88 58.44
N VAL A 290 -60.65 -90.08 57.50
CA VAL A 290 -60.82 -88.61 57.50
C VAL A 290 -61.79 -88.21 56.39
N GLY A 291 -62.89 -87.56 56.78
CA GLY A 291 -63.74 -86.78 55.86
C GLY A 291 -63.23 -85.35 55.71
N ASP A 292 -63.50 -84.77 54.54
CA ASP A 292 -63.35 -83.37 54.13
C ASP A 292 -62.14 -82.59 54.67
N SER A 293 -60.94 -82.87 54.13
CA SER A 293 -59.86 -81.89 53.91
C SER A 293 -58.79 -82.46 52.98
N VAL A 294 -58.36 -81.63 52.02
CA VAL A 294 -57.45 -81.94 50.90
C VAL A 294 -56.04 -82.27 51.41
N ALA A 295 -55.50 -83.41 50.95
CA ALA A 295 -54.09 -83.76 51.12
C ALA A 295 -53.26 -83.17 49.97
N THR A 296 -52.25 -82.36 50.30
CA THR A 296 -51.23 -81.91 49.35
C THR A 296 -49.96 -82.72 49.59
N PHE A 297 -49.46 -83.40 48.56
CA PHE A 297 -48.15 -84.05 48.59
C PHE A 297 -47.21 -83.32 47.65
N THR A 298 -46.05 -82.88 48.17
CA THR A 298 -44.92 -82.42 47.36
C THR A 298 -43.75 -83.37 47.56
N ARG A 299 -43.09 -83.71 46.46
CA ARG A 299 -42.11 -84.80 46.38
C ARG A 299 -40.79 -84.29 45.83
N SER A 300 -39.74 -84.47 46.61
CA SER A 300 -38.35 -84.54 46.14
C SER A 300 -37.71 -85.56 47.08
N THR A 301 -37.47 -86.81 46.74
CA THR A 301 -37.11 -87.49 45.50
C THR A 301 -37.73 -88.90 45.55
N LEU A 302 -38.35 -89.39 44.47
CA LEU A 302 -39.00 -90.71 44.46
C LEU A 302 -38.48 -91.51 43.27
N THR A 303 -37.77 -92.56 43.59
CA THR A 303 -37.63 -93.75 42.77
C THR A 303 -38.51 -94.83 43.41
N GLY A 304 -39.74 -94.98 42.93
CA GLY A 304 -40.70 -95.97 43.41
C GLY A 304 -42.08 -95.79 42.78
N THR A 305 -42.58 -96.82 42.12
CA THR A 305 -43.80 -96.90 41.31
C THR A 305 -45.06 -96.49 42.09
N ALA A 306 -45.82 -95.51 41.60
CA ALA A 306 -47.18 -95.21 42.09
C ALA A 306 -48.21 -96.02 41.28
N ASP A 307 -49.05 -96.79 41.95
CA ASP A 307 -50.14 -97.58 41.39
C ASP A 307 -51.47 -96.78 41.50
N PHE A 308 -52.12 -96.50 40.36
CA PHE A 308 -53.38 -95.75 40.24
C PHE A 308 -54.56 -96.64 39.78
N THR A 309 -54.66 -97.88 40.24
CA THR A 309 -55.65 -98.86 39.74
C THR A 309 -57.07 -98.82 40.36
N SER A 310 -57.54 -97.71 40.95
CA SER A 310 -58.90 -97.66 41.55
C SER A 310 -59.82 -96.63 40.89
N THR A 311 -60.61 -97.14 39.92
CA THR A 311 -61.98 -96.76 39.51
C THR A 311 -62.43 -95.30 39.65
N THR A 312 -62.57 -94.65 38.48
CA THR A 312 -63.53 -93.58 38.17
C THR A 312 -63.51 -92.35 39.09
N VAL A 313 -62.58 -91.43 38.84
CA VAL A 313 -62.72 -90.03 39.30
C VAL A 313 -63.77 -89.32 38.45
N GLY A 314 -65.04 -89.54 38.77
CA GLY A 314 -66.13 -88.71 38.25
C GLY A 314 -65.99 -87.27 38.78
N LYS A 315 -65.85 -86.32 37.85
CA LYS A 315 -65.93 -84.85 38.05
C LYS A 315 -64.77 -84.16 38.80
N ALA A 316 -63.52 -84.43 38.43
CA ALA A 316 -62.50 -83.39 38.58
C ALA A 316 -62.69 -82.37 37.44
N THR A 317 -63.17 -81.16 37.76
CA THR A 317 -63.40 -80.09 36.77
C THR A 317 -62.12 -79.51 36.19
N SER A 318 -60.96 -79.74 36.82
CA SER A 318 -59.62 -79.44 36.31
C SER A 318 -58.57 -80.22 37.08
N ILE A 319 -57.61 -80.85 36.40
CA ILE A 319 -56.41 -81.44 37.00
C ILE A 319 -55.23 -80.54 36.61
N SER A 320 -54.45 -80.08 37.60
CA SER A 320 -53.23 -79.29 37.38
C SER A 320 -52.03 -80.21 37.51
N LEU A 321 -51.26 -80.40 36.44
CA LEU A 321 -50.08 -81.28 36.39
C LEU A 321 -48.91 -80.55 35.74
N ALA A 322 -47.68 -80.95 36.07
CA ALA A 322 -46.51 -80.56 35.28
C ALA A 322 -46.54 -81.31 33.93
N ALA A 323 -46.06 -80.68 32.86
CA ALA A 323 -46.05 -81.27 31.52
C ALA A 323 -45.26 -82.60 31.47
N SER A 324 -44.21 -82.73 32.28
CA SER A 324 -43.46 -83.99 32.45
C SER A 324 -44.31 -85.11 33.02
N ASP A 325 -45.24 -84.79 33.94
CA ASP A 325 -46.13 -85.75 34.55
C ASP A 325 -47.23 -86.18 33.55
N VAL A 326 -47.72 -85.26 32.72
CA VAL A 326 -48.68 -85.58 31.64
C VAL A 326 -48.03 -86.45 30.56
N LEU A 327 -46.79 -86.16 30.17
CA LEU A 327 -46.01 -86.98 29.24
C LEU A 327 -45.66 -88.37 29.82
N ALA A 328 -45.37 -88.45 31.12
CA ALA A 328 -45.11 -89.72 31.80
C ALA A 328 -46.37 -90.60 31.89
N VAL A 329 -47.55 -89.98 32.03
CA VAL A 329 -48.85 -90.70 31.99
C VAL A 329 -49.18 -91.19 30.56
N THR A 330 -48.82 -90.44 29.52
CA THR A 330 -49.08 -90.81 28.11
C THR A 330 -48.10 -91.86 27.56
N ALA A 331 -46.86 -91.93 28.03
CA ALA A 331 -45.93 -93.00 27.65
C ALA A 331 -46.28 -94.37 28.27
N ALA A 332 -47.09 -94.39 29.34
CA ALA A 332 -47.43 -95.61 30.06
C ALA A 332 -48.80 -96.21 29.72
N GLN A 333 -49.84 -95.44 29.37
CA GLN A 333 -51.21 -95.98 29.20
C GLN A 333 -52.11 -95.07 28.34
N VAL A 334 -52.32 -95.39 27.06
CA VAL A 334 -53.32 -94.72 26.18
C VAL A 334 -54.39 -95.71 25.71
N ALA A 335 -55.11 -96.34 26.64
CA ALA A 335 -56.35 -97.05 26.28
C ALA A 335 -57.53 -96.78 27.23
N ASP A 336 -57.28 -96.52 28.52
CA ASP A 336 -58.38 -96.47 29.51
C ASP A 336 -58.54 -95.13 30.26
N VAL A 337 -57.64 -94.15 30.09
CA VAL A 337 -57.81 -92.81 30.69
C VAL A 337 -58.64 -91.94 29.74
N THR A 338 -59.94 -92.20 29.70
CA THR A 338 -60.89 -91.29 29.05
C THR A 338 -61.20 -90.17 30.03
N ILE A 339 -60.64 -88.97 29.83
CA ILE A 339 -61.20 -87.74 30.42
C ILE A 339 -62.53 -87.50 29.68
N SER A 340 -63.60 -88.18 30.12
CA SER A 340 -64.93 -88.08 29.51
C SER A 340 -65.61 -86.79 29.97
N GLY A 341 -65.33 -85.70 29.26
CA GLY A 341 -65.95 -84.39 29.45
C GLY A 341 -65.20 -83.31 28.70
N THR A 342 -65.86 -82.18 28.42
CA THR A 342 -65.31 -80.97 27.76
C THR A 342 -64.25 -80.24 28.61
N GLY A 343 -63.52 -80.93 29.49
CA GLY A 343 -62.58 -80.35 30.45
C GLY A 343 -61.18 -80.24 29.87
N SER A 344 -60.54 -79.09 30.05
CA SER A 344 -59.15 -78.84 29.65
C SER A 344 -58.14 -79.42 30.66
N VAL A 345 -56.98 -79.90 30.19
CA VAL A 345 -55.84 -80.24 31.07
C VAL A 345 -55.05 -78.98 31.38
N LYS A 346 -55.03 -78.55 32.65
CA LYS A 346 -54.30 -77.34 33.04
C LYS A 346 -52.84 -77.68 33.38
N LEU A 347 -51.90 -76.95 32.80
CA LEU A 347 -50.47 -77.09 33.12
C LEU A 347 -50.10 -76.19 34.30
N SER A 348 -49.23 -76.68 35.19
CA SER A 348 -48.67 -75.90 36.31
C SER A 348 -47.36 -75.19 35.98
N ASP A 349 -46.71 -75.56 34.88
CA ASP A 349 -45.43 -74.98 34.47
C ASP A 349 -45.60 -73.51 34.06
N THR A 350 -44.60 -72.70 34.38
CA THR A 350 -44.52 -71.28 33.99
C THR A 350 -43.63 -71.06 32.77
N THR A 351 -42.77 -72.02 32.43
CA THR A 351 -41.92 -71.99 31.24
C THR A 351 -41.89 -73.37 30.60
N LEU A 352 -42.20 -73.46 29.30
CA LEU A 352 -42.21 -74.73 28.57
C LEU A 352 -41.71 -74.59 27.13
N PRO A 353 -41.05 -75.64 26.59
CA PRO A 353 -40.79 -75.71 25.17
C PRO A 353 -42.08 -75.81 24.33
N ALA A 354 -42.18 -75.07 23.24
CA ALA A 354 -43.27 -75.11 22.27
C ALA A 354 -43.46 -76.51 21.66
N ALA A 355 -42.36 -77.24 21.44
CA ALA A 355 -42.40 -78.64 20.99
C ALA A 355 -43.12 -79.55 21.99
N THR A 356 -42.94 -79.32 23.30
CA THR A 356 -43.64 -80.06 24.36
C THR A 356 -45.13 -79.77 24.32
N LEU A 357 -45.51 -78.50 24.17
CA LEU A 357 -46.91 -78.07 24.11
C LEU A 357 -47.63 -78.62 22.88
N THR A 358 -47.00 -78.57 21.71
CA THR A 358 -47.56 -79.11 20.45
C THR A 358 -47.57 -80.64 20.42
N THR A 359 -46.56 -81.31 21.00
CA THR A 359 -46.57 -82.77 21.17
C THR A 359 -47.70 -83.21 22.09
N LEU A 360 -47.91 -82.45 23.17
CA LEU A 360 -48.98 -82.73 24.12
C LEU A 360 -50.36 -82.51 23.48
N ASP A 361 -50.52 -81.43 22.72
CA ASP A 361 -51.73 -81.13 21.92
C ASP A 361 -52.05 -82.24 20.90
N ALA A 362 -51.03 -82.85 20.30
CA ALA A 362 -51.22 -83.99 19.40
C ALA A 362 -51.49 -85.32 20.14
N ALA A 363 -50.99 -85.47 21.37
CA ALA A 363 -51.04 -86.73 22.13
C ALA A 363 -52.32 -86.92 22.94
N ILE A 364 -53.04 -85.84 23.27
CA ILE A 364 -54.28 -85.91 24.07
C ILE A 364 -55.46 -85.26 23.35
N ALA A 365 -56.65 -85.84 23.46
CA ALA A 365 -57.87 -85.36 22.80
C ALA A 365 -58.54 -84.08 23.40
N PRO A 366 -58.45 -83.77 24.71
CA PRO A 366 -59.00 -82.52 25.24
C PRO A 366 -58.06 -81.32 25.05
N THR A 367 -58.62 -80.11 24.94
CA THR A 367 -57.87 -78.85 24.82
C THR A 367 -56.85 -78.66 25.96
N ILE A 368 -55.62 -78.29 25.63
CA ILE A 368 -54.58 -77.95 26.62
C ILE A 368 -54.84 -76.56 27.18
N ASN A 369 -54.87 -76.42 28.50
CA ASN A 369 -54.87 -75.12 29.16
C ASN A 369 -53.45 -74.81 29.68
N ALA A 370 -52.69 -74.10 28.86
CA ALA A 370 -51.36 -73.59 29.15
C ALA A 370 -51.42 -72.15 29.72
N SER A 371 -52.54 -71.72 30.32
CA SER A 371 -52.68 -70.34 30.82
C SER A 371 -51.72 -69.98 31.96
N SER A 372 -51.07 -70.97 32.58
CA SER A 372 -50.01 -70.76 33.58
C SER A 372 -48.63 -70.55 32.97
N VAL A 373 -48.44 -70.90 31.68
CA VAL A 373 -47.17 -70.78 30.97
C VAL A 373 -47.01 -69.34 30.52
N THR A 374 -46.13 -68.62 31.20
CA THR A 374 -45.81 -67.22 30.91
C THR A 374 -44.63 -67.07 29.96
N THR A 375 -43.88 -68.14 29.72
CA THR A 375 -42.75 -68.17 28.78
C THR A 375 -42.76 -69.43 27.93
N VAL A 376 -42.69 -69.29 26.61
CA VAL A 376 -42.61 -70.39 25.66
C VAL A 376 -41.22 -70.36 25.00
N THR A 377 -40.54 -71.50 24.94
CA THR A 377 -39.19 -71.62 24.35
C THR A 377 -39.18 -72.57 23.15
N GLY A 378 -38.27 -72.42 22.18
CA GLY A 378 -38.15 -73.39 21.08
C GLY A 378 -37.60 -72.77 19.80
N THR A 379 -37.49 -73.56 18.74
CA THR A 379 -37.10 -73.04 17.41
C THR A 379 -38.21 -72.17 16.80
N ALA A 380 -37.86 -71.34 15.81
CA ALA A 380 -38.83 -70.44 15.16
C ALA A 380 -40.05 -71.19 14.60
N ALA A 381 -39.83 -72.38 14.02
CA ALA A 381 -40.91 -73.22 13.52
C ALA A 381 -41.79 -73.80 14.62
N GLU A 382 -41.21 -74.24 15.75
CA GLU A 382 -41.95 -74.81 16.89
C GLU A 382 -42.81 -73.76 17.58
N VAL A 383 -42.26 -72.55 17.81
CA VAL A 383 -43.01 -71.45 18.46
C VAL A 383 -44.11 -70.93 17.54
N ALA A 384 -43.85 -70.80 16.23
CA ALA A 384 -44.87 -70.44 15.26
C ALA A 384 -45.98 -71.51 15.16
N ALA A 385 -45.64 -72.80 15.26
CA ALA A 385 -46.63 -73.88 15.30
C ALA A 385 -47.47 -73.83 16.58
N PHE A 386 -46.88 -73.50 17.74
CA PHE A 386 -47.62 -73.25 18.97
C PHE A 386 -48.59 -72.07 18.83
N ALA A 387 -48.13 -70.92 18.29
CA ALA A 387 -48.98 -69.75 18.02
C ALA A 387 -50.15 -70.09 17.07
N ALA A 388 -49.91 -70.93 16.07
CA ALA A 388 -50.96 -71.42 15.18
C ALA A 388 -51.96 -72.35 15.90
N ALA A 389 -51.50 -73.21 16.81
CA ALA A 389 -52.35 -74.08 17.64
C ALA A 389 -53.21 -73.28 18.63
N GLU A 390 -52.67 -72.20 19.19
CA GLU A 390 -53.44 -71.24 19.98
C GLU A 390 -54.52 -70.54 19.14
N THR A 391 -54.16 -70.06 17.96
CA THR A 391 -55.11 -69.41 17.03
C THR A 391 -56.22 -70.39 16.60
N ALA A 392 -55.90 -71.67 16.44
CA ALA A 392 -56.86 -72.73 16.14
C ALA A 392 -57.72 -73.14 17.36
N GLY A 393 -57.36 -72.70 18.57
CA GLY A 393 -58.06 -72.98 19.82
C GLY A 393 -57.82 -74.37 20.40
N THR A 394 -56.81 -75.11 19.92
CA THR A 394 -56.46 -76.44 20.45
C THR A 394 -55.66 -76.32 21.76
N ILE A 395 -54.87 -75.26 21.88
CA ILE A 395 -54.19 -74.84 23.11
C ILE A 395 -54.74 -73.48 23.57
N THR A 396 -55.08 -73.34 24.84
CA THR A 396 -55.37 -72.05 25.48
C THR A 396 -54.10 -71.57 26.19
N ALA A 397 -53.43 -70.56 25.65
CA ALA A 397 -52.25 -69.96 26.26
C ALA A 397 -52.62 -68.93 27.34
N ALA A 398 -51.60 -68.34 27.99
CA ALA A 398 -51.79 -67.14 28.78
C ALA A 398 -52.12 -65.96 27.86
N ALA A 399 -52.93 -65.00 28.33
CA ALA A 399 -53.31 -63.83 27.51
C ALA A 399 -52.11 -63.01 27.02
N ASN A 400 -51.02 -63.02 27.79
CA ASN A 400 -49.71 -62.47 27.42
C ASN A 400 -48.65 -63.48 27.83
N TYR A 401 -47.76 -63.87 26.91
CA TYR A 401 -46.64 -64.75 27.20
C TYR A 401 -45.38 -64.32 26.45
N ASN A 402 -44.22 -64.49 27.09
CA ASN A 402 -42.94 -64.24 26.43
C ASN A 402 -42.57 -65.42 25.53
N ALA A 403 -41.98 -65.14 24.37
CA ALA A 403 -41.51 -66.16 23.45
C ALA A 403 -39.98 -66.07 23.32
N THR A 404 -39.25 -67.11 23.70
CA THR A 404 -37.79 -67.19 23.52
C THR A 404 -37.46 -68.18 22.40
N VAL A 405 -37.10 -67.64 21.24
CA VAL A 405 -36.82 -68.42 20.04
C VAL A 405 -35.33 -68.75 19.97
N SER A 406 -35.00 -70.02 19.77
CA SER A 406 -33.63 -70.50 19.52
C SER A 406 -33.33 -70.57 18.02
N GLY A 407 -32.06 -70.33 17.66
CA GLY A 407 -31.60 -70.30 16.27
C GLY A 407 -31.42 -68.89 15.72
N THR A 408 -30.99 -68.81 14.45
CA THR A 408 -30.69 -67.55 13.75
C THR A 408 -31.40 -67.48 12.38
N ASP A 409 -32.41 -68.31 12.16
CA ASP A 409 -33.10 -68.51 10.88
C ASP A 409 -34.58 -68.06 10.92
N MET A 410 -34.95 -67.29 11.95
CA MET A 410 -36.32 -66.77 12.06
C MET A 410 -36.60 -65.75 10.96
N THR A 411 -37.63 -66.00 10.15
CA THR A 411 -38.10 -65.07 9.12
C THR A 411 -38.97 -63.97 9.72
N VAL A 412 -39.04 -62.80 9.08
CA VAL A 412 -39.94 -61.70 9.49
C VAL A 412 -41.41 -62.13 9.57
N ALA A 413 -41.85 -63.02 8.66
CA ALA A 413 -43.21 -63.55 8.67
C ALA A 413 -43.51 -64.40 9.92
N GLN A 414 -42.54 -65.22 10.36
CA GLN A 414 -42.67 -65.97 11.62
C GLN A 414 -42.64 -65.04 12.83
N ALA A 415 -41.79 -64.01 12.83
CA ALA A 415 -41.74 -63.01 13.90
C ALA A 415 -43.10 -62.32 14.10
N ASN A 416 -43.69 -61.81 13.02
CA ASN A 416 -45.01 -61.16 13.05
C ASN A 416 -46.14 -62.12 13.45
N ALA A 417 -46.09 -63.39 13.03
CA ALA A 417 -47.09 -64.37 13.42
C ALA A 417 -47.04 -64.70 14.92
N ILE A 418 -45.84 -64.74 15.51
CA ILE A 418 -45.65 -64.95 16.95
C ILE A 418 -46.10 -63.71 17.74
N ASP A 419 -45.71 -62.52 17.30
CA ASP A 419 -46.12 -61.22 17.89
C ASP A 419 -47.64 -61.04 17.89
N ALA A 420 -48.32 -61.46 16.82
CA ALA A 420 -49.78 -61.40 16.76
C ALA A 420 -50.48 -62.35 17.75
N ALA A 421 -49.82 -63.45 18.17
CA ALA A 421 -50.40 -64.45 19.06
C ALA A 421 -50.10 -64.20 20.55
N ASN A 422 -48.93 -63.63 20.87
CA ASN A 422 -48.43 -63.55 22.25
C ASN A 422 -48.91 -62.33 23.07
N GLY A 423 -49.87 -61.57 22.53
CA GLY A 423 -50.52 -60.45 23.20
C GLY A 423 -49.55 -59.29 23.48
N THR A 424 -49.39 -58.91 24.74
CA THR A 424 -48.39 -57.90 25.17
C THR A 424 -47.07 -58.52 25.62
N GLY A 425 -46.87 -59.82 25.40
CA GLY A 425 -45.62 -60.51 25.74
C GLY A 425 -44.48 -60.14 24.79
N VAL A 426 -43.24 -60.27 25.26
CA VAL A 426 -42.05 -59.95 24.46
C VAL A 426 -41.54 -61.19 23.75
N THR A 427 -41.26 -61.08 22.45
CA THR A 427 -40.52 -62.08 21.68
C THR A 427 -39.03 -61.76 21.71
N THR A 428 -38.22 -62.68 22.25
CA THR A 428 -36.76 -62.65 22.17
C THR A 428 -36.28 -63.63 21.11
N ALA A 429 -35.67 -63.12 20.03
CA ALA A 429 -35.25 -63.95 18.90
C ALA A 429 -34.13 -63.30 18.07
N THR A 430 -33.39 -64.09 17.31
CA THR A 430 -32.48 -63.60 16.27
C THR A 430 -33.11 -63.82 14.89
N LEU A 431 -33.20 -62.74 14.10
CA LEU A 431 -33.73 -62.82 12.74
C LEU A 431 -32.66 -63.33 11.77
N ASP A 432 -33.11 -63.92 10.66
CA ASP A 432 -32.25 -64.35 9.57
C ASP A 432 -31.37 -63.21 9.05
N ASN A 433 -30.07 -63.49 8.88
CA ASN A 433 -29.07 -62.54 8.40
C ASN A 433 -29.20 -62.22 6.90
N THR A 434 -30.12 -62.89 6.19
CA THR A 434 -30.52 -62.52 4.82
C THR A 434 -31.69 -61.53 4.77
N SER A 435 -32.25 -61.16 5.91
CA SER A 435 -33.38 -60.22 5.99
C SER A 435 -32.99 -58.85 5.46
N THR A 436 -33.72 -58.39 4.45
CA THR A 436 -33.52 -57.07 3.84
C THR A 436 -34.29 -55.99 4.60
N VAL A 437 -33.87 -54.72 4.50
CA VAL A 437 -34.59 -53.54 5.01
C VAL A 437 -36.04 -53.55 4.55
N ALA A 438 -36.30 -53.92 3.30
CA ALA A 438 -37.65 -54.01 2.74
C ALA A 438 -38.53 -55.03 3.49
N SER A 439 -37.98 -56.15 3.95
CA SER A 439 -38.70 -57.11 4.79
C SER A 439 -38.76 -56.66 6.24
N LEU A 440 -37.65 -56.20 6.83
CA LEU A 440 -37.54 -55.85 8.24
C LEU A 440 -38.47 -54.71 8.64
N LYS A 441 -38.67 -53.71 7.78
CA LYS A 441 -39.58 -52.59 8.07
C LYS A 441 -41.06 -52.98 8.15
N THR A 442 -41.39 -54.23 7.84
CA THR A 442 -42.74 -54.79 8.00
C THR A 442 -42.95 -55.48 9.35
N LEU A 443 -41.95 -55.46 10.24
CA LEU A 443 -42.08 -55.97 11.60
C LEU A 443 -43.22 -55.25 12.33
N THR A 444 -44.06 -56.02 13.01
CA THR A 444 -45.14 -55.50 13.84
C THR A 444 -44.71 -55.42 15.30
N ALA A 445 -45.36 -54.52 16.04
CA ALA A 445 -45.38 -54.51 17.49
C ALA A 445 -46.83 -54.42 17.93
N ALA A 446 -47.53 -55.57 17.95
CA ALA A 446 -48.94 -55.65 18.36
C ALA A 446 -49.12 -55.35 19.86
N GLY A 447 -48.04 -55.42 20.65
CA GLY A 447 -48.01 -55.20 22.10
C GLY A 447 -46.76 -54.46 22.60
N ALA A 448 -45.99 -55.09 23.47
CA ALA A 448 -44.70 -54.55 23.92
C ALA A 448 -43.66 -54.64 22.79
N VAL A 449 -42.66 -53.75 22.79
CA VAL A 449 -41.57 -53.81 21.81
C VAL A 449 -40.80 -55.12 21.98
N ASN A 450 -40.61 -55.84 20.87
CA ASN A 450 -39.95 -57.15 20.87
C ASN A 450 -38.43 -57.03 21.01
N ALA A 451 -37.77 -58.06 21.53
CA ALA A 451 -36.31 -58.10 21.69
C ALA A 451 -35.66 -58.88 20.54
N TYR A 452 -35.63 -58.27 19.36
CA TYR A 452 -35.10 -58.88 18.15
C TYR A 452 -33.65 -58.51 17.89
N THR A 453 -32.75 -59.49 17.87
CA THR A 453 -31.39 -59.32 17.34
C THR A 453 -31.47 -59.27 15.81
N ILE A 454 -31.19 -58.10 15.24
CA ILE A 454 -31.28 -57.82 13.81
C ILE A 454 -29.89 -57.50 13.25
N ALA A 455 -29.51 -58.16 12.17
CA ALA A 455 -28.38 -57.80 11.32
C ALA A 455 -28.90 -57.55 9.90
N ILE A 456 -28.68 -56.34 9.37
CA ILE A 456 -29.15 -55.96 8.03
C ILE A 456 -28.33 -56.71 6.97
N ALA A 457 -29.00 -57.28 5.98
CA ALA A 457 -28.34 -58.03 4.92
C ALA A 457 -27.35 -57.17 4.11
N ALA A 458 -26.26 -57.79 3.66
CA ALA A 458 -25.24 -57.14 2.82
C ALA A 458 -25.77 -56.61 1.48
N GLY A 459 -26.97 -57.05 1.04
CA GLY A 459 -27.64 -56.55 -0.16
C GLY A 459 -28.19 -55.13 -0.03
N ASP A 460 -28.41 -54.63 1.19
CA ASP A 460 -28.96 -53.29 1.46
C ASP A 460 -27.88 -52.26 1.82
N ALA A 461 -26.76 -52.32 1.10
CA ALA A 461 -25.66 -51.37 1.25
C ALA A 461 -26.12 -49.91 1.15
N THR A 462 -27.22 -49.64 0.42
CA THR A 462 -27.90 -48.34 0.41
C THR A 462 -29.29 -48.48 0.99
N SER A 463 -29.59 -47.70 2.04
CA SER A 463 -30.87 -47.78 2.76
C SER A 463 -31.41 -46.39 3.12
N ALA A 464 -32.72 -46.26 3.25
CA ALA A 464 -33.36 -45.01 3.68
C ALA A 464 -33.28 -44.87 5.21
N ALA A 465 -32.90 -43.69 5.71
CA ALA A 465 -32.83 -43.37 7.13
C ALA A 465 -34.18 -43.62 7.84
N ALA A 466 -35.29 -43.20 7.21
CA ALA A 466 -36.63 -43.41 7.73
C ALA A 466 -36.96 -44.91 7.90
N ASP A 467 -36.58 -45.75 6.93
CA ASP A 467 -36.80 -47.20 7.02
C ASP A 467 -35.97 -47.81 8.17
N LEU A 468 -34.71 -47.38 8.35
CA LEU A 468 -33.85 -47.85 9.45
C LEU A 468 -34.40 -47.47 10.82
N THR A 469 -34.86 -46.22 10.98
CA THR A 469 -35.51 -45.78 12.24
C THR A 469 -36.86 -46.48 12.50
N THR A 470 -37.56 -46.91 11.44
CA THR A 470 -38.78 -47.72 11.58
C THR A 470 -38.45 -49.12 12.09
N ILE A 471 -37.37 -49.72 11.60
CA ILE A 471 -36.88 -51.01 12.09
C ILE A 471 -36.41 -50.91 13.54
N ASP A 472 -35.68 -49.84 13.88
CA ASP A 472 -35.24 -49.53 15.24
C ASP A 472 -36.43 -49.46 16.22
N ALA A 473 -37.49 -48.75 15.84
CA ALA A 473 -38.70 -48.66 16.67
C ALA A 473 -39.44 -50.00 16.88
N ALA A 474 -39.21 -51.00 16.04
CA ALA A 474 -39.84 -52.32 16.14
C ALA A 474 -39.10 -53.29 17.07
N THR A 475 -37.91 -52.94 17.57
CA THR A 475 -37.10 -53.79 18.46
C THR A 475 -36.51 -53.01 19.64
N SER A 476 -36.31 -53.69 20.76
CA SER A 476 -35.62 -53.13 21.94
C SER A 476 -34.13 -53.43 21.96
N VAL A 477 -33.65 -54.25 21.01
CA VAL A 477 -32.24 -54.61 20.85
C VAL A 477 -31.67 -53.78 19.71
N ALA A 478 -30.45 -53.26 19.89
CA ALA A 478 -29.83 -52.41 18.89
C ALA A 478 -29.79 -53.06 17.49
N VAL A 479 -30.18 -52.30 16.47
CA VAL A 479 -30.21 -52.76 15.08
C VAL A 479 -28.80 -52.72 14.50
N GLY A 480 -28.28 -53.88 14.07
CA GLY A 480 -27.00 -54.00 13.40
C GLY A 480 -27.08 -53.56 11.93
N ALA A 481 -26.78 -52.29 11.65
CA ALA A 481 -26.75 -51.68 10.32
C ALA A 481 -25.33 -51.53 9.75
N THR A 482 -24.36 -52.32 10.23
CA THR A 482 -22.94 -52.24 9.82
C THR A 482 -22.69 -52.52 8.33
N ASN A 483 -23.63 -53.17 7.65
CA ASN A 483 -23.57 -53.42 6.21
C ASN A 483 -24.13 -52.26 5.36
N VAL A 484 -24.79 -51.27 5.97
CA VAL A 484 -25.31 -50.09 5.28
C VAL A 484 -24.18 -49.08 5.14
N THR A 485 -23.64 -48.98 3.92
CA THR A 485 -22.54 -48.05 3.59
C THR A 485 -23.03 -46.73 3.02
N THR A 486 -24.33 -46.61 2.71
CA THR A 486 -24.96 -45.35 2.28
C THR A 486 -26.35 -45.21 2.88
N VAL A 487 -26.57 -44.10 3.58
CA VAL A 487 -27.85 -43.72 4.16
C VAL A 487 -28.48 -42.61 3.32
N THR A 488 -29.76 -42.73 3.00
CA THR A 488 -30.49 -41.78 2.14
C THR A 488 -31.72 -41.22 2.85
N GLY A 489 -32.12 -39.98 2.57
CA GLY A 489 -33.34 -39.40 3.17
C GLY A 489 -33.38 -37.87 3.08
N THR A 490 -34.36 -37.24 3.71
CA THR A 490 -34.38 -35.80 3.97
C THR A 490 -33.41 -35.45 5.11
N ALA A 491 -33.06 -34.17 5.27
CA ALA A 491 -32.14 -33.74 6.33
C ALA A 491 -32.65 -34.11 7.74
N ALA A 492 -33.96 -34.04 7.96
CA ALA A 492 -34.59 -34.44 9.22
C ALA A 492 -34.54 -35.96 9.44
N GLU A 493 -34.76 -36.77 8.41
CA GLU A 493 -34.71 -38.23 8.52
C GLU A 493 -33.30 -38.74 8.78
N VAL A 494 -32.29 -38.20 8.09
CA VAL A 494 -30.88 -38.58 8.33
C VAL A 494 -30.42 -38.11 9.72
N ALA A 495 -30.83 -36.92 10.16
CA ALA A 495 -30.56 -36.48 11.53
C ALA A 495 -31.21 -37.39 12.59
N ALA A 496 -32.40 -37.92 12.34
CA ALA A 496 -33.05 -38.90 13.22
C ALA A 496 -32.28 -40.23 13.27
N PHE A 497 -31.76 -40.70 12.13
CA PHE A 497 -30.86 -41.86 12.08
C PHE A 497 -29.57 -41.63 12.89
N VAL A 498 -28.92 -40.47 12.72
CA VAL A 498 -27.72 -40.09 13.49
C VAL A 498 -28.02 -40.03 15.00
N ALA A 499 -29.20 -39.53 15.38
CA ALA A 499 -29.61 -39.51 16.79
C ALA A 499 -29.80 -40.93 17.36
N ALA A 500 -30.36 -41.86 16.57
CA ALA A 500 -30.50 -43.27 16.95
C ALA A 500 -29.14 -43.98 17.05
N GLU A 501 -28.20 -43.68 16.15
CA GLU A 501 -26.81 -44.14 16.23
C GLU A 501 -26.13 -43.64 17.52
N THR A 502 -26.25 -42.34 17.81
CA THR A 502 -25.68 -41.72 19.02
C THR A 502 -26.28 -42.31 20.30
N ALA A 503 -27.58 -42.65 20.29
CA ALA A 503 -28.25 -43.31 21.39
C ALA A 503 -27.87 -44.79 21.54
N GLY A 504 -27.16 -45.37 20.56
CA GLY A 504 -26.77 -46.78 20.54
C GLY A 504 -27.90 -47.74 20.18
N THR A 505 -29.05 -47.24 19.71
CA THR A 505 -30.18 -48.08 19.26
C THR A 505 -29.97 -48.58 17.83
N ILE A 506 -29.17 -47.87 17.04
CA ILE A 506 -28.64 -48.37 15.76
C ILE A 506 -27.11 -48.48 15.85
N THR A 507 -26.55 -49.60 15.42
CA THR A 507 -25.10 -49.77 15.21
C THR A 507 -24.79 -49.65 13.73
N ALA A 508 -24.44 -48.45 13.27
CA ALA A 508 -24.09 -48.18 11.87
C ALA A 508 -22.70 -48.69 11.51
N ALA A 509 -22.34 -48.60 10.22
CA ALA A 509 -20.96 -48.79 9.78
C ALA A 509 -20.09 -47.67 10.36
N ALA A 510 -18.83 -47.95 10.70
CA ALA A 510 -17.90 -46.94 11.23
C ALA A 510 -17.69 -45.75 10.26
N ASN A 511 -17.89 -45.98 8.96
CA ASN A 511 -17.91 -44.94 7.93
C ASN A 511 -19.05 -45.24 6.96
N TYR A 512 -19.92 -44.27 6.71
CA TYR A 512 -21.02 -44.40 5.74
C TYR A 512 -21.24 -43.10 4.98
N ASN A 513 -21.62 -43.18 3.71
CA ASN A 513 -22.02 -42.01 2.96
C ASN A 513 -23.43 -41.57 3.36
N ALA A 514 -23.70 -40.28 3.38
CA ALA A 514 -25.04 -39.75 3.60
C ALA A 514 -25.50 -39.02 2.33
N THR A 515 -26.59 -39.46 1.70
CA THR A 515 -27.19 -38.77 0.55
C THR A 515 -28.49 -38.10 0.98
N VAL A 516 -28.45 -36.78 1.11
CA VAL A 516 -29.58 -36.00 1.60
C VAL A 516 -30.33 -35.34 0.46
N SER A 517 -31.64 -35.58 0.43
CA SER A 517 -32.60 -35.00 -0.50
C SER A 517 -33.18 -33.70 0.05
N GLY A 518 -33.60 -32.81 -0.87
CA GLY A 518 -34.10 -31.48 -0.53
C GLY A 518 -33.05 -30.38 -0.74
N THR A 519 -33.42 -29.15 -0.42
CA THR A 519 -32.59 -27.95 -0.57
C THR A 519 -32.63 -27.06 0.67
N ASP A 520 -33.10 -27.60 1.80
CA ASP A 520 -33.36 -26.90 3.06
C ASP A 520 -32.44 -27.38 4.19
N MET A 521 -31.36 -28.10 3.84
CA MET A 521 -30.36 -28.50 4.83
C MET A 521 -29.64 -27.27 5.37
N THR A 522 -29.65 -27.13 6.69
CA THR A 522 -28.88 -26.10 7.40
C THR A 522 -27.43 -26.54 7.62
N VAL A 523 -26.51 -25.58 7.78
CA VAL A 523 -25.10 -25.86 8.11
C VAL A 523 -24.95 -26.69 9.40
N ALA A 524 -25.80 -26.45 10.40
CA ALA A 524 -25.78 -27.20 11.65
C ALA A 524 -26.13 -28.68 11.44
N GLN A 525 -27.10 -28.98 10.57
CA GLN A 525 -27.45 -30.36 10.21
C GLN A 525 -26.32 -31.01 9.40
N ALA A 526 -25.71 -30.29 8.46
CA ALA A 526 -24.58 -30.78 7.69
C ALA A 526 -23.41 -31.19 8.60
N ASN A 527 -23.01 -30.32 9.53
CA ASN A 527 -21.95 -30.60 10.49
C ASN A 527 -22.28 -31.76 11.44
N ALA A 528 -23.54 -31.87 11.89
CA ALA A 528 -23.95 -32.98 12.75
C ALA A 528 -23.90 -34.34 12.03
N ILE A 529 -24.25 -34.38 10.74
CA ILE A 529 -24.15 -35.59 9.91
C ILE A 529 -22.69 -35.93 9.62
N ASP A 530 -21.86 -34.94 9.28
CA ASP A 530 -20.41 -35.09 9.05
C ASP A 530 -19.67 -35.61 10.30
N ALA A 531 -20.07 -35.15 11.49
CA ALA A 531 -19.49 -35.64 12.74
C ALA A 531 -19.84 -37.13 13.03
N ALA A 532 -20.99 -37.60 12.54
CA ALA A 532 -21.47 -38.96 12.80
C ALA A 532 -21.00 -39.98 11.77
N ASN A 533 -20.83 -39.58 10.51
CA ASN A 533 -20.59 -40.50 9.40
C ASN A 533 -19.11 -40.88 9.17
N GLY A 534 -18.23 -40.44 10.08
CA GLY A 534 -16.80 -40.77 10.12
C GLY A 534 -16.04 -40.19 8.92
N THR A 535 -15.46 -41.07 8.10
CA THR A 535 -14.78 -40.68 6.84
C THR A 535 -15.68 -40.76 5.61
N GLY A 536 -16.97 -41.04 5.80
CA GLY A 536 -17.95 -41.07 4.72
C GLY A 536 -18.24 -39.69 4.15
N VAL A 537 -18.70 -39.64 2.91
CA VAL A 537 -19.04 -38.38 2.21
C VAL A 537 -20.52 -38.07 2.38
N THR A 538 -20.83 -36.86 2.84
CA THR A 538 -22.19 -36.31 2.79
C THR A 538 -22.40 -35.61 1.45
N THR A 539 -23.43 -36.04 0.71
CA THR A 539 -23.90 -35.40 -0.53
C THR A 539 -25.23 -34.71 -0.24
N ALA A 540 -25.28 -33.38 -0.34
CA ALA A 540 -26.48 -32.60 -0.04
C ALA A 540 -26.52 -31.26 -0.79
N THR A 541 -27.69 -30.64 -0.86
CA THR A 541 -27.83 -29.22 -1.24
C THR A 541 -28.15 -28.42 0.01
N LEU A 542 -27.32 -27.40 0.30
CA LEU A 542 -27.53 -26.52 1.45
C LEU A 542 -28.59 -25.47 1.14
N ASP A 543 -29.22 -24.97 2.20
CA ASP A 543 -30.18 -23.86 2.11
C ASP A 543 -29.55 -22.65 1.40
N ASN A 544 -30.22 -22.17 0.36
CA ASN A 544 -29.80 -21.01 -0.43
C ASN A 544 -29.94 -19.68 0.30
N THR A 545 -30.50 -19.68 1.51
CA THR A 545 -30.47 -18.53 2.44
C THR A 545 -29.27 -18.55 3.39
N SER A 546 -28.46 -19.61 3.37
CA SER A 546 -27.24 -19.70 4.19
C SER A 546 -26.27 -18.59 3.83
N THR A 547 -25.85 -17.84 4.85
CA THR A 547 -24.89 -16.75 4.68
C THR A 547 -23.45 -17.28 4.64
N VAL A 548 -22.52 -16.52 4.07
CA VAL A 548 -21.07 -16.79 4.12
C VAL A 548 -20.59 -16.99 5.56
N ALA A 549 -21.14 -16.22 6.50
CA ALA A 549 -20.81 -16.35 7.93
C ALA A 549 -21.18 -17.71 8.51
N SER A 550 -22.30 -18.31 8.07
CA SER A 550 -22.66 -19.68 8.44
C SER A 550 -21.91 -20.73 7.62
N LEU A 551 -21.77 -20.55 6.30
CA LEU A 551 -21.15 -21.54 5.42
C LEU A 551 -19.68 -21.79 5.77
N LYS A 552 -18.94 -20.75 6.19
CA LYS A 552 -17.53 -20.92 6.58
C LYS A 552 -17.31 -21.73 7.86
N THR A 553 -18.38 -22.07 8.59
CA THR A 553 -18.31 -22.97 9.75
C THR A 553 -18.56 -24.43 9.38
N LEU A 554 -18.65 -24.76 8.09
CA LEU A 554 -18.75 -26.16 7.64
C LEU A 554 -17.51 -26.94 8.10
N THR A 555 -17.74 -28.11 8.67
CA THR A 555 -16.67 -29.02 9.08
C THR A 555 -16.34 -30.02 7.97
N ALA A 556 -15.13 -30.55 8.03
CA ALA A 556 -14.72 -31.75 7.31
C ALA A 556 -14.02 -32.67 8.30
N ALA A 557 -14.82 -33.40 9.10
CA ALA A 557 -14.31 -34.36 10.09
C ALA A 557 -13.60 -35.56 9.42
N GLY A 558 -13.84 -35.78 8.12
CA GLY A 558 -13.25 -36.86 7.32
C GLY A 558 -12.96 -36.48 5.88
N ALA A 559 -13.56 -37.20 4.92
CA ALA A 559 -13.42 -36.87 3.50
C ALA A 559 -14.17 -35.55 3.18
N VAL A 560 -13.69 -34.82 2.16
CA VAL A 560 -14.36 -33.57 1.74
C VAL A 560 -15.77 -33.88 1.23
N ASN A 561 -16.76 -33.22 1.82
CA ASN A 561 -18.17 -33.44 1.53
C ASN A 561 -18.59 -32.90 0.15
N ALA A 562 -19.65 -33.47 -0.43
CA ALA A 562 -20.20 -33.07 -1.72
C ALA A 562 -21.45 -32.18 -1.54
N TYR A 563 -21.22 -30.95 -1.09
CA TYR A 563 -22.25 -29.95 -0.80
C TYR A 563 -22.47 -29.03 -1.99
N THR A 564 -23.68 -29.04 -2.57
CA THR A 564 -24.08 -28.01 -3.52
C THR A 564 -24.40 -26.73 -2.76
N ILE A 565 -23.57 -25.70 -2.96
CA ILE A 565 -23.63 -24.41 -2.26
C ILE A 565 -23.85 -23.29 -3.27
N VAL A 566 -24.83 -22.42 -2.99
CA VAL A 566 -25.01 -21.14 -3.67
C VAL A 566 -24.96 -20.04 -2.62
N ILE A 567 -24.04 -19.08 -2.78
CA ILE A 567 -23.92 -17.95 -1.85
C ILE A 567 -25.19 -17.09 -1.93
N ALA A 568 -25.77 -16.77 -0.77
CA ALA A 568 -27.01 -16.02 -0.68
C ALA A 568 -26.85 -14.59 -1.27
N ALA A 569 -27.93 -14.07 -1.86
CA ALA A 569 -27.94 -12.71 -2.42
C ALA A 569 -27.71 -11.61 -1.36
N GLY A 570 -27.90 -11.92 -0.08
CA GLY A 570 -27.58 -11.02 1.04
C GLY A 570 -26.08 -10.79 1.24
N ASP A 571 -25.22 -11.69 0.76
CA ASP A 571 -23.76 -11.61 0.89
C ASP A 571 -23.10 -11.11 -0.40
N ALA A 572 -23.74 -10.12 -1.06
CA ALA A 572 -23.26 -9.51 -2.29
C ALA A 572 -21.84 -8.92 -2.15
N THR A 573 -21.40 -8.64 -0.92
CA THR A 573 -20.01 -8.32 -0.56
C THR A 573 -19.48 -9.39 0.38
N SER A 574 -18.41 -10.09 -0.01
CA SER A 574 -17.84 -11.21 0.75
C SER A 574 -16.31 -11.20 0.76
N ALA A 575 -15.71 -11.66 1.85
CA ALA A 575 -14.26 -11.78 1.95
C ALA A 575 -13.75 -12.96 1.11
N ALA A 576 -12.68 -12.74 0.34
CA ALA A 576 -12.03 -13.75 -0.49
C ALA A 576 -11.61 -14.98 0.35
N ALA A 577 -11.00 -14.75 1.52
CA ALA A 577 -10.57 -15.81 2.43
C ALA A 577 -11.73 -16.68 2.94
N ASP A 578 -12.89 -16.07 3.22
CA ASP A 578 -14.08 -16.80 3.65
C ASP A 578 -14.62 -17.66 2.49
N LEU A 579 -14.67 -17.14 1.26
CA LEU A 579 -15.11 -17.87 0.08
C LEU A 579 -14.19 -19.06 -0.25
N THR A 580 -12.86 -18.88 -0.14
CA THR A 580 -11.90 -19.98 -0.32
C THR A 580 -11.98 -21.00 0.81
N THR A 581 -12.33 -20.59 2.04
CA THR A 581 -12.57 -21.54 3.14
C THR A 581 -13.80 -22.41 2.85
N ILE A 582 -14.89 -21.80 2.37
CA ILE A 582 -16.09 -22.53 1.95
C ILE A 582 -15.78 -23.49 0.79
N ASP A 583 -14.97 -23.05 -0.18
CA ASP A 583 -14.49 -23.87 -1.30
C ASP A 583 -13.76 -25.12 -0.80
N THR A 584 -12.88 -25.00 0.19
CA THR A 584 -12.17 -26.18 0.74
C THR A 584 -13.06 -27.14 1.54
N ALA A 585 -14.21 -26.67 2.04
CA ALA A 585 -15.15 -27.49 2.78
C ALA A 585 -16.02 -28.38 1.87
N THR A 586 -15.95 -28.21 0.55
CA THR A 586 -16.71 -29.03 -0.39
C THR A 586 -15.96 -29.42 -1.66
N SER A 587 -16.33 -30.58 -2.23
CA SER A 587 -15.82 -31.07 -3.51
C SER A 587 -16.64 -30.60 -4.72
N VAL A 588 -17.80 -29.97 -4.47
CA VAL A 588 -18.67 -29.41 -5.53
C VAL A 588 -18.35 -27.92 -5.66
N ALA A 589 -18.30 -27.41 -6.88
CA ALA A 589 -17.96 -26.01 -7.10
C ALA A 589 -18.93 -25.06 -6.38
N VAL A 590 -18.40 -24.08 -5.65
CA VAL A 590 -19.17 -23.09 -4.89
C VAL A 590 -19.76 -22.04 -5.83
N GLY A 591 -21.08 -21.93 -5.85
CA GLY A 591 -21.80 -20.94 -6.64
C GLY A 591 -21.77 -19.54 -6.01
N ALA A 592 -20.75 -18.73 -6.33
CA ALA A 592 -20.57 -17.36 -5.85
C ALA A 592 -21.09 -16.28 -6.82
N THR A 593 -21.95 -16.63 -7.77
CA THR A 593 -22.49 -15.69 -8.79
C THR A 593 -23.25 -14.48 -8.22
N ASN A 594 -23.74 -14.56 -6.97
CA ASN A 594 -24.38 -13.43 -6.29
C ASN A 594 -23.38 -12.49 -5.60
N VAL A 595 -22.10 -12.86 -5.49
CA VAL A 595 -21.05 -12.01 -4.92
C VAL A 595 -20.61 -11.00 -5.97
N THR A 596 -21.03 -9.76 -5.79
CA THR A 596 -20.70 -8.65 -6.69
C THR A 596 -19.46 -7.87 -6.26
N THR A 597 -19.02 -8.03 -5.01
CA THR A 597 -17.80 -7.42 -4.47
C THR A 597 -17.04 -8.43 -3.62
N VAL A 598 -15.78 -8.65 -3.95
CA VAL A 598 -14.85 -9.50 -3.19
C VAL A 598 -13.88 -8.61 -2.42
N THR A 599 -13.67 -8.88 -1.13
CA THR A 599 -12.78 -8.09 -0.27
C THR A 599 -11.65 -8.94 0.31
N GLY A 600 -10.49 -8.35 0.62
CA GLY A 600 -9.38 -9.08 1.26
C GLY A 600 -8.02 -8.49 0.92
N THR A 601 -6.94 -9.09 1.41
CA THR A 601 -5.57 -8.72 1.00
C THR A 601 -5.32 -9.10 -0.46
N ALA A 602 -4.26 -8.55 -1.06
CA ALA A 602 -3.91 -8.86 -2.46
C ALA A 602 -3.69 -10.37 -2.68
N ALA A 603 -3.12 -11.07 -1.69
CA ALA A 603 -2.92 -12.51 -1.74
C ALA A 603 -4.22 -13.30 -1.65
N GLU A 604 -5.14 -12.89 -0.77
CA GLU A 604 -6.45 -13.55 -0.61
C GLU A 604 -7.32 -13.39 -1.85
N VAL A 605 -7.40 -12.18 -2.42
CA VAL A 605 -8.17 -11.94 -3.66
C VAL A 605 -7.55 -12.70 -4.85
N ALA A 606 -6.22 -12.80 -4.92
CA ALA A 606 -5.55 -13.62 -5.92
C ALA A 606 -5.84 -15.12 -5.74
N ALA A 607 -5.93 -15.62 -4.50
CA ALA A 607 -6.31 -17.00 -4.22
C ALA A 607 -7.76 -17.29 -4.65
N PHE A 608 -8.68 -16.35 -4.42
CA PHE A 608 -10.05 -16.43 -4.94
C PHE A 608 -10.09 -16.50 -6.47
N ALA A 609 -9.35 -15.63 -7.16
CA ALA A 609 -9.24 -15.64 -8.63
C ALA A 609 -8.64 -16.96 -9.17
N ALA A 610 -7.69 -17.55 -8.43
CA ALA A 610 -7.12 -18.85 -8.76
C ALA A 610 -8.15 -19.99 -8.61
N ALA A 611 -8.98 -19.96 -7.56
CA ALA A 611 -10.08 -20.90 -7.36
C ALA A 611 -11.16 -20.79 -8.44
N GLU A 612 -11.46 -19.57 -8.90
CA GLU A 612 -12.32 -19.34 -10.07
C GLU A 612 -11.73 -19.94 -11.34
N THR A 613 -10.44 -19.71 -11.60
CA THR A 613 -9.73 -20.27 -12.76
C THR A 613 -9.70 -21.81 -12.73
N ALA A 614 -9.58 -22.40 -11.53
CA ALA A 614 -9.65 -23.84 -11.32
C ALA A 614 -11.07 -24.41 -11.48
N GLY A 615 -12.10 -23.55 -11.50
CA GLY A 615 -13.51 -23.93 -11.58
C GLY A 615 -14.07 -24.49 -10.26
N THR A 616 -13.37 -24.33 -9.14
CA THR A 616 -13.85 -24.72 -7.81
C THR A 616 -14.77 -23.65 -7.23
N ILE A 617 -14.60 -22.38 -7.62
CA ILE A 617 -15.58 -21.32 -7.40
C ILE A 617 -16.17 -20.88 -8.74
N THR A 618 -17.50 -20.72 -8.81
CA THR A 618 -18.19 -20.07 -9.93
C THR A 618 -18.60 -18.66 -9.53
N ALA A 619 -17.76 -17.67 -9.82
CA ALA A 619 -18.00 -16.27 -9.50
C ALA A 619 -18.98 -15.59 -10.49
N ALA A 620 -19.35 -14.34 -10.20
CA ALA A 620 -20.04 -13.50 -11.16
C ALA A 620 -19.11 -13.17 -12.33
N ALA A 621 -19.63 -13.08 -13.55
CA ALA A 621 -18.81 -12.78 -14.73
C ALA A 621 -18.02 -11.45 -14.62
N ASN A 622 -18.54 -10.50 -13.84
CA ASN A 622 -17.85 -9.28 -13.46
C ASN A 622 -18.13 -9.02 -11.98
N TYR A 623 -17.08 -8.76 -11.19
CA TYR A 623 -17.20 -8.44 -9.77
C TYR A 623 -16.19 -7.36 -9.37
N ASN A 624 -16.54 -6.51 -8.42
CA ASN A 624 -15.61 -5.53 -7.89
C ASN A 624 -14.62 -6.22 -6.93
N ALA A 625 -13.37 -5.78 -6.90
CA ALA A 625 -12.38 -6.26 -5.95
C ALA A 625 -11.93 -5.12 -5.05
N THR A 626 -12.13 -5.23 -3.74
CA THR A 626 -11.65 -4.24 -2.76
C THR A 626 -10.48 -4.83 -1.98
N VAL A 627 -9.28 -4.39 -2.31
CA VAL A 627 -8.04 -4.92 -1.74
C VAL A 627 -7.61 -4.10 -0.53
N SER A 628 -7.40 -4.77 0.61
CA SER A 628 -6.85 -4.19 1.83
C SER A 628 -5.32 -4.22 1.84
N GLY A 629 -4.71 -3.28 2.58
CA GLY A 629 -3.26 -3.11 2.64
C GLY A 629 -2.74 -1.99 1.73
N THR A 630 -1.43 -1.79 1.77
CA THR A 630 -0.72 -0.73 1.01
C THR A 630 0.50 -1.27 0.28
N ASP A 631 0.64 -2.59 0.17
CA ASP A 631 1.79 -3.31 -0.37
C ASP A 631 1.45 -4.05 -1.68
N MET A 632 0.32 -3.72 -2.30
CA MET A 632 -0.08 -4.34 -3.56
C MET A 632 0.86 -3.92 -4.69
N THR A 633 1.48 -4.90 -5.32
CA THR A 633 2.35 -4.68 -6.49
C THR A 633 1.53 -4.47 -7.76
N VAL A 634 2.11 -3.81 -8.76
CA VAL A 634 1.48 -3.63 -10.10
C VAL A 634 1.14 -4.98 -10.76
N ALA A 635 1.98 -6.00 -10.55
CA ALA A 635 1.72 -7.34 -11.10
C ALA A 635 0.47 -7.99 -10.48
N GLN A 636 0.28 -7.85 -9.16
CA GLN A 636 -0.93 -8.30 -8.48
C GLN A 636 -2.15 -7.50 -8.93
N ALA A 637 -2.02 -6.18 -9.09
CA ALA A 637 -3.09 -5.31 -9.59
C ALA A 637 -3.62 -5.81 -10.96
N ASN A 638 -2.71 -6.02 -11.91
CA ASN A 638 -3.04 -6.49 -13.25
C ASN A 638 -3.61 -7.92 -13.25
N ALA A 639 -3.12 -8.81 -12.38
CA ALA A 639 -3.65 -10.17 -12.28
C ALA A 639 -5.10 -10.19 -11.74
N ILE A 640 -5.40 -9.33 -10.76
CA ILE A 640 -6.76 -9.19 -10.20
C ILE A 640 -7.70 -8.55 -11.22
N ASP A 641 -7.26 -7.50 -11.92
CA ASP A 641 -8.00 -6.84 -13.01
C ASP A 641 -8.32 -7.80 -14.17
N ALA A 642 -7.38 -8.69 -14.50
CA ALA A 642 -7.62 -9.71 -15.53
C ALA A 642 -8.67 -10.77 -15.09
N ALA A 643 -8.75 -11.06 -13.79
CA ALA A 643 -9.67 -12.07 -13.25
C ALA A 643 -11.09 -11.54 -13.06
N ASN A 644 -11.24 -10.28 -12.64
CA ASN A 644 -12.55 -9.72 -12.25
C ASN A 644 -13.39 -9.14 -13.41
N GLY A 645 -12.97 -9.38 -14.65
CA GLY A 645 -13.68 -9.04 -15.87
C GLY A 645 -13.75 -7.53 -16.09
N THR A 646 -14.97 -6.97 -16.11
CA THR A 646 -15.19 -5.52 -16.20
C THR A 646 -15.43 -4.85 -14.84
N GLY A 647 -15.25 -5.58 -13.74
CA GLY A 647 -15.40 -5.03 -12.39
C GLY A 647 -14.30 -4.04 -12.04
N VAL A 648 -14.56 -3.19 -11.04
CA VAL A 648 -13.57 -2.20 -10.59
C VAL A 648 -12.73 -2.78 -9.46
N THR A 649 -11.41 -2.70 -9.61
CA THR A 649 -10.46 -2.97 -8.53
C THR A 649 -10.19 -1.70 -7.74
N THR A 650 -10.50 -1.69 -6.45
CA THR A 650 -10.19 -0.61 -5.50
C THR A 650 -9.05 -1.04 -4.60
N ALA A 651 -7.91 -0.33 -4.63
CA ALA A 651 -6.73 -0.72 -3.87
C ALA A 651 -5.75 0.44 -3.67
N THR A 652 -4.80 0.27 -2.76
CA THR A 652 -3.62 1.15 -2.64
C THR A 652 -2.39 0.39 -3.13
N LEU A 653 -1.68 0.97 -4.10
CA LEU A 653 -0.44 0.39 -4.62
C LEU A 653 0.74 0.72 -3.71
N ASP A 654 1.73 -0.16 -3.71
CA ASP A 654 2.96 0.04 -2.97
C ASP A 654 3.66 1.36 -3.36
N ASN A 655 4.10 2.12 -2.36
CA ASN A 655 4.75 3.42 -2.49
C ASN A 655 6.18 3.34 -3.04
N THR A 656 6.70 2.13 -3.24
CA THR A 656 7.98 1.90 -3.93
C THR A 656 7.83 1.69 -5.43
N SER A 657 6.59 1.59 -5.94
CA SER A 657 6.32 1.42 -7.36
C SER A 657 6.83 2.60 -8.17
N THR A 658 7.64 2.31 -9.20
CA THR A 658 8.20 3.34 -10.07
C THR A 658 7.24 3.71 -11.19
N VAL A 659 7.41 4.88 -11.81
CA VAL A 659 6.66 5.29 -13.01
C VAL A 659 6.77 4.24 -14.12
N ALA A 660 7.95 3.59 -14.24
CA ALA A 660 8.17 2.52 -15.20
C ALA A 660 7.30 1.28 -14.95
N SER A 661 7.04 0.91 -13.68
CA SER A 661 6.11 -0.18 -13.37
C SER A 661 4.66 0.29 -13.45
N LEU A 662 4.33 1.44 -12.87
CA LEU A 662 2.97 1.98 -12.81
C LEU A 662 2.34 2.17 -14.20
N LYS A 663 3.11 2.61 -15.20
CA LYS A 663 2.57 2.79 -16.56
C LYS A 663 2.19 1.48 -17.27
N THR A 664 2.49 0.33 -16.66
CA THR A 664 2.08 -1.00 -17.15
C THR A 664 0.75 -1.47 -16.56
N LEU A 665 0.09 -0.64 -15.74
CA LEU A 665 -1.24 -0.93 -15.22
C LEU A 665 -2.22 -1.15 -16.37
N THR A 666 -3.02 -2.21 -16.25
CA THR A 666 -4.07 -2.54 -17.21
C THR A 666 -5.43 -2.04 -16.73
N ALA A 667 -6.34 -1.90 -17.69
CA ALA A 667 -7.77 -1.79 -17.44
C ALA A 667 -8.46 -2.73 -18.42
N ALA A 668 -8.71 -3.96 -17.99
CA ALA A 668 -9.40 -4.98 -18.80
C ALA A 668 -10.86 -4.59 -19.09
N GLY A 669 -11.44 -3.69 -18.27
CA GLY A 669 -12.78 -3.13 -18.48
C GLY A 669 -12.92 -1.70 -17.97
N ALA A 670 -13.66 -1.52 -16.87
CA ALA A 670 -13.82 -0.21 -16.26
C ALA A 670 -12.47 0.30 -15.69
N VAL A 671 -12.30 1.62 -15.62
CA VAL A 671 -11.10 2.20 -15.01
C VAL A 671 -11.08 1.85 -13.51
N ASN A 672 -9.94 1.31 -13.06
CA ASN A 672 -9.76 0.87 -11.68
C ASN A 672 -9.64 2.06 -10.71
N ALA A 673 -9.91 1.84 -9.42
CA ALA A 673 -9.81 2.86 -8.38
C ALA A 673 -8.54 2.66 -7.54
N TYR A 674 -7.38 2.92 -8.14
CA TYR A 674 -6.08 2.75 -7.49
C TYR A 674 -5.57 4.04 -6.84
N THR A 675 -5.32 3.99 -5.54
CA THR A 675 -4.56 5.04 -4.84
C THR A 675 -3.08 4.86 -5.17
N ILE A 676 -2.50 5.84 -5.86
CA ILE A 676 -1.12 5.81 -6.37
C ILE A 676 -0.34 6.99 -5.79
N ALA A 677 0.84 6.71 -5.24
CA ALA A 677 1.84 7.72 -4.93
C ALA A 677 3.13 7.39 -5.71
N ILE A 678 3.62 8.33 -6.50
CA ILE A 678 4.85 8.16 -7.27
C ILE A 678 6.04 8.08 -6.30
N ALA A 679 6.88 7.05 -6.45
CA ALA A 679 8.03 6.83 -5.59
C ALA A 679 9.03 7.99 -5.63
N ALA A 680 9.70 8.25 -4.50
CA ALA A 680 10.72 9.31 -4.40
C ALA A 680 11.91 9.13 -5.36
N GLY A 681 12.13 7.90 -5.87
CA GLY A 681 13.15 7.61 -6.86
C GLY A 681 12.88 8.20 -8.25
N ASP A 682 11.63 8.53 -8.58
CA ASP A 682 11.21 9.06 -9.88
C ASP A 682 11.03 10.59 -9.87
N ALA A 683 11.95 11.27 -9.18
CA ALA A 683 11.94 12.73 -9.09
C ALA A 683 11.94 13.42 -10.47
N THR A 684 12.47 12.75 -11.51
CA THR A 684 12.32 13.16 -12.91
C THR A 684 11.46 12.14 -13.66
N SER A 685 10.34 12.58 -14.22
CA SER A 685 9.37 11.70 -14.89
C SER A 685 8.86 12.31 -16.20
N ALA A 686 8.50 11.45 -17.16
CA ALA A 686 7.92 11.91 -18.42
C ALA A 686 6.43 12.25 -18.25
N ALA A 687 5.99 13.37 -18.79
CA ALA A 687 4.59 13.82 -18.74
C ALA A 687 3.62 12.80 -19.38
N ALA A 688 4.04 12.18 -20.50
CA ALA A 688 3.26 11.14 -21.18
C ALA A 688 3.08 9.89 -20.32
N ASP A 689 4.10 9.50 -19.55
CA ASP A 689 4.01 8.34 -18.66
C ASP A 689 3.07 8.64 -17.47
N LEU A 690 3.16 9.84 -16.89
CA LEU A 690 2.28 10.26 -15.78
C LEU A 690 0.81 10.36 -16.20
N THR A 691 0.53 10.87 -17.39
CA THR A 691 -0.84 10.91 -17.95
C THR A 691 -1.36 9.53 -18.37
N THR A 692 -0.47 8.60 -18.74
CA THR A 692 -0.83 7.18 -18.95
C THR A 692 -1.24 6.52 -17.63
N ILE A 693 -0.51 6.79 -16.55
CA ILE A 693 -0.85 6.30 -15.21
C ILE A 693 -2.18 6.90 -14.74
N ASP A 694 -2.39 8.20 -14.96
CA ASP A 694 -3.64 8.90 -14.66
C ASP A 694 -4.84 8.25 -15.37
N ALA A 695 -4.69 7.87 -16.64
CA ALA A 695 -5.75 7.19 -17.38
C ALA A 695 -6.06 5.77 -16.87
N ALA A 696 -5.14 5.13 -16.16
CA ALA A 696 -5.31 3.78 -15.63
C ALA A 696 -6.04 3.75 -14.27
N THR A 697 -6.27 4.91 -13.64
CA THR A 697 -6.96 5.00 -12.35
C THR A 697 -8.02 6.10 -12.32
N SER A 698 -9.11 5.89 -11.58
CA SER A 698 -10.14 6.90 -11.33
C SER A 698 -9.83 7.76 -10.10
N VAL A 699 -8.79 7.41 -9.34
CA VAL A 699 -8.35 8.14 -8.15
C VAL A 699 -7.16 9.01 -8.55
N ALA A 700 -7.11 10.24 -8.01
CA ALA A 700 -6.05 11.17 -8.38
C ALA A 700 -4.64 10.60 -8.10
N VAL A 701 -3.74 10.71 -9.07
CA VAL A 701 -2.36 10.23 -8.98
C VAL A 701 -1.53 11.21 -8.15
N GLY A 702 -0.97 10.74 -7.03
CA GLY A 702 -0.07 11.53 -6.18
C GLY A 702 1.33 11.63 -6.78
N ALA A 703 1.61 12.67 -7.55
CA ALA A 703 2.91 12.96 -8.18
C ALA A 703 3.74 14.01 -7.40
N THR A 704 3.50 14.19 -6.10
CA THR A 704 4.18 15.21 -5.27
C THR A 704 5.69 15.03 -5.15
N ASN A 705 6.20 13.83 -5.42
CA ASN A 705 7.63 13.54 -5.42
C ASN A 705 8.31 13.85 -6.76
N VAL A 706 7.54 14.12 -7.83
CA VAL A 706 8.07 14.48 -9.14
C VAL A 706 8.43 15.96 -9.12
N THR A 707 9.73 16.24 -9.07
CA THR A 707 10.26 17.61 -9.04
C THR A 707 10.66 18.11 -10.43
N THR A 708 10.77 17.23 -11.42
CA THR A 708 11.02 17.57 -12.82
C THR A 708 10.14 16.74 -13.75
N VAL A 709 9.37 17.41 -14.60
CA VAL A 709 8.53 16.81 -15.64
C VAL A 709 9.20 17.02 -17.00
N THR A 710 9.31 15.97 -17.80
CA THR A 710 9.95 16.01 -19.12
C THR A 710 8.97 15.60 -20.22
N GLY A 711 9.11 16.13 -21.45
CA GLY A 711 8.26 15.74 -22.58
C GLY A 711 8.22 16.79 -23.68
N THR A 712 7.44 16.55 -24.73
CA THR A 712 7.12 17.56 -25.74
C THR A 712 6.21 18.64 -25.15
N ALA A 713 6.10 19.79 -25.83
CA ALA A 713 5.24 20.89 -25.37
C ALA A 713 3.78 20.45 -25.18
N ALA A 714 3.27 19.57 -26.04
CA ALA A 714 1.92 19.04 -25.94
C ALA A 714 1.74 18.08 -24.74
N GLU A 715 2.73 17.22 -24.48
CA GLU A 715 2.67 16.26 -23.36
C GLU A 715 2.75 16.97 -22.02
N VAL A 716 3.65 17.95 -21.86
CA VAL A 716 3.76 18.73 -20.61
C VAL A 716 2.51 19.58 -20.38
N ALA A 717 1.93 20.16 -21.44
CA ALA A 717 0.65 20.87 -21.34
C ALA A 717 -0.52 19.94 -20.94
N ALA A 718 -0.53 18.69 -21.42
CA ALA A 718 -1.52 17.69 -21.01
C ALA A 718 -1.39 17.32 -19.53
N PHE A 719 -0.16 17.19 -19.03
CA PHE A 719 0.11 17.01 -17.60
C PHE A 719 -0.41 18.19 -16.76
N ALA A 720 -0.12 19.43 -17.16
CA ALA A 720 -0.62 20.63 -16.48
C ALA A 720 -2.16 20.73 -16.50
N ALA A 721 -2.80 20.26 -17.57
CA ALA A 721 -4.26 20.18 -17.65
C ALA A 721 -4.84 19.12 -16.69
N ALA A 722 -4.18 17.96 -16.56
CA ALA A 722 -4.56 16.91 -15.60
C ALA A 722 -4.41 17.40 -14.14
N GLU A 723 -3.36 18.17 -13.86
CA GLU A 723 -3.18 18.86 -12.57
C GLU A 723 -4.33 19.83 -12.28
N THR A 724 -4.69 20.66 -13.26
CA THR A 724 -5.81 21.61 -13.14
C THR A 724 -7.15 20.91 -12.94
N ALA A 725 -7.35 19.74 -13.57
CA ALA A 725 -8.53 18.92 -13.40
C ALA A 725 -8.57 18.18 -12.04
N GLY A 726 -7.46 18.14 -11.32
CA GLY A 726 -7.31 17.42 -10.04
C GLY A 726 -7.18 15.91 -10.19
N THR A 727 -6.91 15.39 -11.40
CA THR A 727 -6.64 13.97 -11.63
C THR A 727 -5.18 13.62 -11.35
N ILE A 728 -4.27 14.59 -11.46
CA ILE A 728 -2.91 14.49 -10.93
C ILE A 728 -2.71 15.50 -9.81
N THR A 729 -2.14 15.08 -8.68
CA THR A 729 -1.65 15.97 -7.62
C THR A 729 -0.14 16.11 -7.74
N ALA A 730 0.33 17.13 -8.44
CA ALA A 730 1.75 17.41 -8.63
C ALA A 730 2.40 18.04 -7.38
N ALA A 731 3.73 18.18 -7.41
CA ALA A 731 4.43 19.00 -6.44
C ALA A 731 4.00 20.46 -6.59
N ALA A 732 3.92 21.22 -5.48
CA ALA A 732 3.53 22.63 -5.54
C ALA A 732 4.42 23.49 -6.47
N ASN A 733 5.69 23.09 -6.63
CA ASN A 733 6.62 23.65 -7.61
C ASN A 733 7.38 22.50 -8.26
N TYR A 734 7.44 22.47 -9.59
CA TYR A 734 8.21 21.47 -10.35
C TYR A 734 8.88 22.11 -11.57
N ASN A 735 10.05 21.63 -11.94
CA ASN A 735 10.70 22.05 -13.17
C ASN A 735 10.03 21.37 -14.37
N ALA A 736 9.94 22.07 -15.50
CA ALA A 736 9.46 21.50 -16.75
C ALA A 736 10.61 21.51 -17.77
N THR A 737 10.97 20.36 -18.34
CA THR A 737 11.96 20.27 -19.43
C THR A 737 11.27 19.85 -20.71
N VAL A 738 11.10 20.80 -21.62
CA VAL A 738 10.36 20.62 -22.86
C VAL A 738 11.33 20.26 -23.99
N SER A 739 11.09 19.14 -24.64
CA SER A 739 11.82 18.70 -25.83
C SER A 739 11.20 19.26 -27.10
N GLY A 740 12.01 19.41 -28.15
CA GLY A 740 11.59 20.02 -29.41
C GLY A 740 11.95 21.50 -29.54
N THR A 741 11.54 22.09 -30.66
CA THR A 741 11.82 23.50 -31.01
C THR A 741 10.57 24.21 -31.52
N ASP A 742 9.39 23.64 -31.31
CA ASP A 742 8.10 24.10 -31.82
C ASP A 742 7.17 24.64 -30.72
N MET A 743 7.72 24.85 -29.51
CA MET A 743 6.94 25.39 -28.40
C MET A 743 6.55 26.85 -28.68
N THR A 744 5.25 27.11 -28.67
CA THR A 744 4.70 28.46 -28.82
C THR A 744 4.77 29.24 -27.50
N VAL A 745 4.75 30.58 -27.58
CA VAL A 745 4.69 31.45 -26.38
C VAL A 745 3.46 31.16 -25.51
N ALA A 746 2.32 30.83 -26.14
CA ALA A 746 1.10 30.49 -25.41
C ALA A 746 1.27 29.20 -24.58
N GLN A 747 1.93 28.18 -25.14
CA GLN A 747 2.25 26.95 -24.40
C GLN A 747 3.25 27.22 -23.27
N ALA A 748 4.28 28.04 -23.52
CA ALA A 748 5.25 28.44 -22.51
C ALA A 748 4.56 29.08 -21.29
N ASN A 749 3.69 30.06 -21.52
CA ASN A 749 2.95 30.75 -20.46
C ASN A 749 1.98 29.82 -19.73
N ALA A 750 1.33 28.89 -20.43
CA ALA A 750 0.43 27.93 -19.80
C ALA A 750 1.17 26.94 -18.88
N ILE A 751 2.36 26.48 -19.28
CA ILE A 751 3.21 25.61 -18.47
C ILE A 751 3.77 26.37 -17.26
N ASP A 752 4.26 27.60 -17.46
CA ASP A 752 4.75 28.50 -16.40
C ASP A 752 3.67 28.81 -15.35
N ALA A 753 2.41 28.97 -15.78
CA ALA A 753 1.30 29.18 -14.86
C ALA A 753 0.97 27.94 -14.00
N ALA A 754 1.25 26.74 -14.52
CA ALA A 754 0.94 25.48 -13.83
C ALA A 754 2.06 25.03 -12.89
N ASN A 755 3.33 25.28 -13.23
CA ASN A 755 4.47 24.72 -12.51
C ASN A 755 4.95 25.54 -11.29
N GLY A 756 4.15 26.53 -10.88
CA GLY A 756 4.36 27.33 -9.68
C GLY A 756 5.61 28.19 -9.77
N THR A 757 6.56 27.99 -8.85
CA THR A 757 7.88 28.66 -8.90
C THR A 757 8.97 27.82 -9.57
N GLY A 758 8.60 26.71 -10.22
CA GLY A 758 9.55 25.88 -10.95
C GLY A 758 10.06 26.54 -12.22
N VAL A 759 11.19 26.05 -12.74
CA VAL A 759 11.80 26.59 -13.97
C VAL A 759 11.38 25.76 -15.18
N THR A 760 10.87 26.42 -16.21
CA THR A 760 10.64 25.83 -17.54
C THR A 760 11.89 25.98 -18.40
N THR A 761 12.47 24.86 -18.83
CA THR A 761 13.58 24.79 -19.78
C THR A 761 13.06 24.33 -21.13
N ALA A 762 13.18 25.17 -22.16
CA ALA A 762 12.60 24.87 -23.47
C ALA A 762 13.26 25.69 -24.60
N THR A 763 13.08 25.25 -25.85
CA THR A 763 13.38 26.06 -27.04
C THR A 763 12.06 26.55 -27.64
N LEU A 764 11.94 27.86 -27.83
CA LEU A 764 10.76 28.46 -28.45
C LEU A 764 10.87 28.38 -29.97
N ASP A 765 9.71 28.35 -30.63
CA ASP A 765 9.65 28.35 -32.10
C ASP A 765 10.37 29.57 -32.69
N ASN A 766 11.14 29.32 -33.75
CA ASN A 766 11.95 30.32 -34.46
C ASN A 766 11.11 31.30 -35.30
N THR A 767 9.80 31.07 -35.40
CA THR A 767 8.85 32.03 -36.00
C THR A 767 8.29 33.04 -34.99
N SER A 768 8.63 32.90 -33.71
CA SER A 768 8.16 33.80 -32.65
C SER A 768 8.66 35.23 -32.88
N THR A 769 7.71 36.15 -33.00
CA THR A 769 7.98 37.59 -33.15
C THR A 769 8.26 38.25 -31.80
N VAL A 770 8.95 39.40 -31.80
CA VAL A 770 9.15 40.25 -30.61
C VAL A 770 7.80 40.61 -29.96
N ALA A 771 6.77 40.85 -30.77
CA ALA A 771 5.42 41.12 -30.29
C ALA A 771 4.82 39.96 -29.49
N SER A 772 5.06 38.71 -29.89
CA SER A 772 4.67 37.53 -29.11
C SER A 772 5.60 37.29 -27.92
N LEU A 773 6.91 37.35 -28.11
CA LEU A 773 7.90 37.00 -27.09
C LEU A 773 7.83 37.91 -25.87
N LYS A 774 7.54 39.20 -26.05
CA LYS A 774 7.39 40.13 -24.91
C LYS A 774 6.18 39.85 -24.02
N THR A 775 5.31 38.93 -24.42
CA THR A 775 4.18 38.46 -23.60
C THR A 775 4.53 37.25 -22.74
N LEU A 776 5.79 36.79 -22.75
CA LEU A 776 6.26 35.74 -21.87
C LEU A 776 6.04 36.12 -20.41
N THR A 777 5.48 35.20 -19.63
CA THR A 777 5.28 35.37 -18.19
C THR A 777 6.44 34.78 -17.41
N ALA A 778 6.59 35.28 -16.18
CA ALA A 778 7.40 34.66 -15.15
C ALA A 778 6.54 34.64 -13.87
N ALA A 779 5.75 33.58 -13.70
CA ALA A 779 4.90 33.40 -12.51
C ALA A 779 5.74 33.18 -11.23
N GLY A 780 7.00 32.77 -11.37
CA GLY A 780 7.94 32.58 -10.27
C GLY A 780 9.40 32.82 -10.65
N ALA A 781 10.21 31.76 -10.67
CA ALA A 781 11.61 31.85 -11.08
C ALA A 781 11.73 32.20 -12.57
N VAL A 782 12.82 32.85 -12.96
CA VAL A 782 13.07 33.16 -14.38
C VAL A 782 13.29 31.85 -15.15
N ASN A 783 12.53 31.67 -16.22
CA ASN A 783 12.56 30.47 -17.05
C ASN A 783 13.87 30.35 -17.85
N ALA A 784 14.18 29.17 -18.37
CA ALA A 784 15.36 28.90 -19.19
C ALA A 784 14.94 28.66 -20.65
N TYR A 785 14.50 29.74 -21.31
CA TYR A 785 14.02 29.71 -22.69
C TYR A 785 15.12 30.03 -23.68
N THR A 786 15.44 29.08 -24.57
CA THR A 786 16.26 29.36 -25.75
C THR A 786 15.41 30.09 -26.78
N ILE A 787 15.75 31.35 -27.06
CA ILE A 787 14.97 32.26 -27.92
C ILE A 787 15.84 32.71 -29.10
N ALA A 788 15.27 32.62 -30.30
CA ALA A 788 15.79 33.27 -31.50
C ALA A 788 14.72 34.20 -32.06
N ILE A 789 15.05 35.50 -32.23
CA ILE A 789 14.12 36.48 -32.78
C ILE A 789 13.87 36.17 -34.26
N ALA A 790 12.61 36.13 -34.69
CA ALA A 790 12.23 35.85 -36.07
C ALA A 790 12.84 36.85 -37.06
N ALA A 791 13.17 36.38 -38.27
CA ALA A 791 13.73 37.22 -39.34
C ALA A 791 12.79 38.37 -39.79
N GLY A 792 11.49 38.29 -39.45
CA GLY A 792 10.51 39.35 -39.73
C GLY A 792 10.68 40.61 -38.86
N ASP A 793 11.35 40.52 -37.71
CA ASP A 793 11.53 41.64 -36.76
C ASP A 793 12.89 42.33 -36.89
N ALA A 794 13.31 42.56 -38.14
CA ALA A 794 14.57 43.21 -38.47
C ALA A 794 14.73 44.61 -37.85
N THR A 795 13.61 45.25 -37.47
CA THR A 795 13.55 46.46 -36.66
C THR A 795 12.77 46.19 -35.39
N SER A 796 13.37 46.42 -34.22
CA SER A 796 12.75 46.12 -32.92
C SER A 796 13.04 47.23 -31.89
N ALA A 797 12.16 47.39 -30.91
CA ALA A 797 12.36 48.33 -29.82
C ALA A 797 13.33 47.75 -28.76
N ALA A 798 14.29 48.56 -28.31
CA ALA A 798 15.26 48.17 -27.28
C ALA A 798 14.57 47.73 -25.98
N ALA A 799 13.52 48.44 -25.57
CA ALA A 799 12.72 48.11 -24.38
C ALA A 799 11.99 46.75 -24.49
N ASP A 800 11.51 46.40 -25.68
CA ASP A 800 10.85 45.10 -25.89
C ASP A 800 11.90 43.97 -25.82
N LEU A 801 13.09 44.17 -26.40
CA LEU A 801 14.17 43.17 -26.36
C LEU A 801 14.72 42.94 -24.95
N THR A 802 14.88 44.00 -24.15
CA THR A 802 15.28 43.87 -22.74
C THR A 802 14.16 43.28 -21.86
N THR A 803 12.89 43.48 -22.22
CA THR A 803 11.76 42.78 -21.58
C THR A 803 11.81 41.28 -21.85
N ILE A 804 12.11 40.88 -23.09
CA ILE A 804 12.30 39.46 -23.46
C ILE A 804 13.50 38.87 -22.73
N ASP A 805 14.62 39.60 -22.66
CA ASP A 805 15.82 39.21 -21.91
C ASP A 805 15.51 38.95 -20.44
N ALA A 806 14.72 39.81 -19.79
CA ALA A 806 14.33 39.61 -18.39
C ALA A 806 13.42 38.39 -18.17
N ALA A 807 12.74 37.90 -19.21
CA ALA A 807 11.84 36.74 -19.11
C ALA A 807 12.58 35.39 -19.23
N THR A 808 13.87 35.40 -19.57
CA THR A 808 14.68 34.18 -19.70
C THR A 808 16.06 34.29 -19.06
N SER A 809 16.57 33.18 -18.55
CA SER A 809 17.94 33.07 -18.03
C SER A 809 18.96 32.66 -19.09
N VAL A 810 18.49 32.28 -20.28
CA VAL A 810 19.32 31.93 -21.44
C VAL A 810 19.43 33.14 -22.35
N ALA A 811 20.62 33.37 -22.91
CA ALA A 811 20.86 34.53 -23.75
C ALA A 811 19.90 34.61 -24.95
N VAL A 812 19.30 35.78 -25.17
CA VAL A 812 18.35 36.01 -26.27
C VAL A 812 19.10 36.19 -27.58
N GLY A 813 18.84 35.33 -28.57
CA GLY A 813 19.40 35.43 -29.91
C GLY A 813 18.69 36.51 -30.75
N ALA A 814 19.21 37.74 -30.73
CA ALA A 814 18.71 38.89 -31.49
C ALA A 814 19.53 39.17 -32.77
N THR A 815 20.22 38.16 -33.31
CA THR A 815 21.11 38.31 -34.50
C THR A 815 20.37 38.74 -35.78
N ASN A 816 19.06 38.54 -35.84
CA ASN A 816 18.20 38.99 -36.95
C ASN A 816 17.75 40.46 -36.81
N VAL A 817 17.97 41.11 -35.65
CA VAL A 817 17.61 42.51 -35.43
C VAL A 817 18.71 43.40 -35.97
N THR A 818 18.45 44.00 -37.14
CA THR A 818 19.40 44.88 -37.84
C THR A 818 19.23 46.35 -37.47
N THR A 819 18.11 46.73 -36.85
CA THR A 819 17.84 48.09 -36.37
C THR A 819 17.16 48.05 -35.00
N VAL A 820 17.76 48.73 -34.03
CA VAL A 820 17.24 48.88 -32.67
C VAL A 820 16.70 50.30 -32.49
N THR A 821 15.49 50.43 -31.98
CA THR A 821 14.80 51.73 -31.79
C THR A 821 14.50 51.98 -30.31
N GLY A 822 14.48 53.22 -29.84
CA GLY A 822 14.07 53.55 -28.46
C GLY A 822 14.64 54.87 -27.96
N THR A 823 14.39 55.20 -26.70
CA THR A 823 15.06 56.33 -26.03
C THR A 823 16.54 56.06 -25.80
N ALA A 824 17.34 57.10 -25.52
CA ALA A 824 18.77 56.94 -25.27
C ALA A 824 19.07 55.97 -24.11
N ALA A 825 18.23 55.99 -23.07
CA ALA A 825 18.35 55.09 -21.93
C ALA A 825 18.02 53.63 -22.30
N GLU A 826 16.97 53.40 -23.09
CA GLU A 826 16.56 52.04 -23.50
C GLU A 826 17.60 51.40 -24.43
N VAL A 827 18.11 52.14 -25.42
CA VAL A 827 19.16 51.64 -26.33
C VAL A 827 20.47 51.39 -25.60
N ALA A 828 20.84 52.25 -24.64
CA ALA A 828 22.00 52.00 -23.78
C ALA A 828 21.82 50.75 -22.89
N ALA A 829 20.61 50.50 -22.39
CA ALA A 829 20.31 49.29 -21.62
C ALA A 829 20.43 48.02 -22.48
N PHE A 830 19.98 48.08 -23.74
CA PHE A 830 20.19 47.01 -24.72
C PHE A 830 21.69 46.73 -24.97
N ALA A 831 22.48 47.78 -25.22
CA ALA A 831 23.93 47.67 -25.40
C ALA A 831 24.65 47.09 -24.15
N ALA A 832 24.17 47.43 -22.95
CA ALA A 832 24.68 46.86 -21.72
C ALA A 832 24.34 45.37 -21.58
N ALA A 833 23.13 44.94 -21.97
CA ALA A 833 22.72 43.53 -22.00
C ALA A 833 23.53 42.72 -23.02
N GLU A 834 23.85 43.30 -24.18
CA GLU A 834 24.77 42.73 -25.15
C GLU A 834 26.17 42.53 -24.56
N THR A 835 26.71 43.55 -23.89
CA THR A 835 28.02 43.49 -23.23
C THR A 835 28.06 42.44 -22.11
N ALA A 836 26.95 42.28 -21.39
CA ALA A 836 26.79 41.26 -20.36
C ALA A 836 26.63 39.84 -20.94
N GLY A 837 26.37 39.71 -22.24
CA GLY A 837 26.14 38.44 -22.92
C GLY A 837 24.75 37.85 -22.70
N THR A 838 23.79 38.62 -22.14
CA THR A 838 22.40 38.19 -21.98
C THR A 838 21.60 38.38 -23.27
N ILE A 839 22.02 39.30 -24.14
CA ILE A 839 21.55 39.39 -25.53
C ILE A 839 22.70 39.11 -26.49
N THR A 840 22.47 38.25 -27.49
CA THR A 840 23.37 38.07 -28.63
C THR A 840 22.82 38.85 -29.82
N ALA A 841 23.27 40.09 -30.00
CA ALA A 841 22.84 40.96 -31.09
C ALA A 841 23.52 40.61 -32.43
N ALA A 842 23.09 41.26 -33.51
CA ALA A 842 23.82 41.24 -34.78
C ALA A 842 25.19 41.90 -34.59
N ALA A 843 26.23 41.41 -35.27
CA ALA A 843 27.58 41.99 -35.16
C ALA A 843 27.65 43.48 -35.53
N ASN A 844 26.70 43.95 -36.35
CA ASN A 844 26.49 45.36 -36.65
C ASN A 844 24.98 45.62 -36.73
N TYR A 845 24.48 46.62 -36.02
CA TYR A 845 23.07 47.03 -36.06
C TYR A 845 22.93 48.54 -36.06
N ASN A 846 21.92 49.07 -36.75
CA ASN A 846 21.62 50.49 -36.67
C ASN A 846 20.91 50.81 -35.35
N ALA A 847 21.20 51.95 -34.75
CA ALA A 847 20.49 52.44 -33.56
C ALA A 847 19.71 53.70 -33.93
N THR A 848 18.39 53.71 -33.74
CA THR A 848 17.55 54.90 -33.95
C THR A 848 17.02 55.37 -32.60
N VAL A 849 17.60 56.47 -32.11
CA VAL A 849 17.30 57.02 -30.79
C VAL A 849 16.23 58.11 -30.90
N SER A 850 15.11 57.90 -30.22
CA SER A 850 14.05 58.89 -30.08
C SER A 850 14.33 59.84 -28.91
N GLY A 851 13.91 61.09 -29.05
CA GLY A 851 14.15 62.14 -28.05
C GLY A 851 15.18 63.17 -28.52
N THR A 852 15.44 64.16 -27.67
CA THR A 852 16.36 65.27 -27.96
C THR A 852 17.31 65.54 -26.81
N ASP A 853 17.46 64.59 -25.90
CA ASP A 853 18.18 64.71 -24.62
C ASP A 853 19.37 63.73 -24.53
N MET A 854 19.79 63.15 -25.66
CA MET A 854 20.92 62.24 -25.69
C MET A 854 22.22 63.00 -25.43
N THR A 855 22.96 62.58 -24.40
CA THR A 855 24.27 63.13 -24.08
C THR A 855 25.36 62.55 -25.01
N VAL A 856 26.47 63.28 -25.18
CA VAL A 856 27.63 62.78 -25.94
C VAL A 856 28.17 61.45 -25.39
N ALA A 857 28.17 61.29 -24.06
CA ALA A 857 28.62 60.06 -23.42
C ALA A 857 27.74 58.85 -23.80
N GLN A 858 26.41 59.04 -23.84
CA GLN A 858 25.48 58.00 -24.30
C GLN A 858 25.67 57.70 -25.79
N ALA A 859 25.87 58.73 -26.62
CA ALA A 859 26.13 58.57 -28.05
C ALA A 859 27.36 57.67 -28.29
N ASN A 860 28.48 57.97 -27.63
CA ASN A 860 29.72 57.20 -27.74
C ASN A 860 29.58 55.78 -27.21
N ALA A 861 28.83 55.57 -26.13
CA ALA A 861 28.60 54.24 -25.58
C ALA A 861 27.77 53.35 -26.53
N ILE A 862 26.75 53.93 -27.19
CA ILE A 862 25.92 53.24 -28.18
C ILE A 862 26.75 52.93 -29.45
N ASP A 863 27.52 53.90 -29.95
CA ASP A 863 28.43 53.74 -31.09
C ASP A 863 29.49 52.65 -30.85
N ALA A 864 30.02 52.55 -29.63
CA ALA A 864 30.97 51.49 -29.28
C ALA A 864 30.33 50.09 -29.27
N ALA A 865 29.02 49.99 -28.99
CA ALA A 865 28.31 48.71 -28.89
C ALA A 865 27.77 48.22 -30.25
N ASN A 866 27.34 49.13 -31.12
CA ASN A 866 26.66 48.76 -32.37
C ASN A 866 27.58 48.44 -33.57
N GLY A 867 28.88 48.33 -33.32
CA GLY A 867 29.90 47.90 -34.27
C GLY A 867 30.10 48.92 -35.40
N THR A 868 29.80 48.51 -36.63
CA THR A 868 29.84 49.40 -37.81
C THR A 868 28.46 49.94 -38.20
N GLY A 869 27.43 49.67 -37.40
CA GLY A 869 26.09 50.21 -37.62
C GLY A 869 26.01 51.71 -37.41
N VAL A 870 24.98 52.35 -37.96
CA VAL A 870 24.80 53.81 -37.86
C VAL A 870 23.86 54.14 -36.71
N THR A 871 24.29 55.06 -35.83
CA THR A 871 23.43 55.67 -34.81
C THR A 871 22.76 56.93 -35.36
N THR A 872 21.43 56.92 -35.44
CA THR A 872 20.60 58.08 -35.78
C THR A 872 19.98 58.65 -34.51
N ALA A 873 20.32 59.89 -34.15
CA ALA A 873 19.85 60.49 -32.90
C ALA A 873 19.90 62.02 -32.94
N THR A 874 19.20 62.68 -32.01
CA THR A 874 19.36 64.11 -31.74
C THR A 874 20.08 64.29 -30.41
N LEU A 875 21.21 64.99 -30.42
CA LEU A 875 21.93 65.31 -29.19
C LEU A 875 21.27 66.46 -28.43
N ASP A 876 21.49 66.47 -27.12
CA ASP A 876 21.03 67.56 -26.26
C ASP A 876 21.58 68.91 -26.71
N ASN A 877 20.71 69.92 -26.70
CA ASN A 877 21.01 71.30 -27.09
C ASN A 877 21.89 72.05 -26.07
N THR A 878 22.21 71.42 -24.93
CA THR A 878 23.19 71.93 -23.96
C THR A 878 24.62 71.44 -24.24
N SER A 879 24.81 70.55 -25.22
CA SER A 879 26.11 69.98 -25.55
C SER A 879 27.07 71.07 -26.05
N THR A 880 28.22 71.19 -25.36
CA THR A 880 29.25 72.16 -25.71
C THR A 880 30.16 71.62 -26.81
N VAL A 881 30.85 72.48 -27.56
CA VAL A 881 31.89 72.12 -28.53
C VAL A 881 32.97 71.25 -27.86
N ALA A 882 33.31 71.55 -26.60
CA ALA A 882 34.25 70.75 -25.83
C ALA A 882 33.78 69.31 -25.61
N SER A 883 32.47 69.09 -25.38
CA SER A 883 31.93 67.73 -25.32
C SER A 883 31.75 67.11 -26.71
N LEU A 884 31.21 67.86 -27.67
CA LEU A 884 30.83 67.35 -29.00
C LEU A 884 32.04 66.86 -29.79
N LYS A 885 33.20 67.52 -29.66
CA LYS A 885 34.43 67.07 -30.34
C LYS A 885 34.98 65.74 -29.83
N THR A 886 34.43 65.23 -28.71
CA THR A 886 34.77 63.89 -28.20
C THR A 886 33.90 62.79 -28.78
N LEU A 887 32.98 63.12 -29.70
CA LEU A 887 32.18 62.11 -30.41
C LEU A 887 33.09 61.12 -31.14
N THR A 888 32.79 59.84 -30.95
CA THR A 888 33.50 58.75 -31.63
C THR A 888 32.78 58.31 -32.90
N ALA A 889 33.53 57.70 -33.79
CA ALA A 889 33.02 56.91 -34.89
C ALA A 889 33.79 55.59 -34.91
N ALA A 890 33.29 54.59 -34.18
CA ALA A 890 33.89 53.26 -34.11
C ALA A 890 33.81 52.52 -35.47
N GLY A 891 32.94 52.97 -36.38
CA GLY A 891 32.77 52.42 -37.72
C GLY A 891 32.26 53.43 -38.75
N ALA A 892 31.02 53.26 -39.22
CA ALA A 892 30.39 54.19 -40.15
C ALA A 892 30.12 55.54 -39.47
N VAL A 893 30.08 56.62 -40.25
CA VAL A 893 29.76 57.96 -39.71
C VAL A 893 28.30 57.97 -39.24
N ASN A 894 28.08 58.36 -37.99
CA ASN A 894 26.77 58.41 -37.36
C ASN A 894 25.88 59.52 -37.95
N ALA A 895 24.56 59.44 -37.75
CA ALA A 895 23.59 60.44 -38.20
C ALA A 895 23.06 61.25 -37.00
N TYR A 896 23.94 62.09 -36.44
CA TYR A 896 23.65 62.91 -35.28
C TYR A 896 23.15 64.30 -35.66
N THR A 897 21.91 64.61 -35.28
CA THR A 897 21.42 66.00 -35.33
C THR A 897 22.03 66.77 -34.16
N ILE A 898 22.90 67.73 -34.47
CA ILE A 898 23.68 68.51 -33.50
C ILE A 898 23.29 69.98 -33.57
N ALA A 899 23.03 70.59 -32.42
CA ALA A 899 22.96 72.03 -32.26
C ALA A 899 24.00 72.47 -31.23
N ILE A 900 24.90 73.39 -31.61
CA ILE A 900 25.92 73.91 -30.69
C ILE A 900 25.25 74.75 -29.60
N ALA A 901 25.60 74.50 -28.33
CA ALA A 901 25.04 75.23 -27.19
C ALA A 901 25.28 76.74 -27.29
N ALA A 902 24.32 77.53 -26.80
CA ALA A 902 24.42 79.00 -26.78
C ALA A 902 25.62 79.53 -25.96
N GLY A 903 26.19 78.71 -25.06
CA GLY A 903 27.37 79.04 -24.28
C GLY A 903 28.68 79.08 -25.08
N ASP A 904 28.72 78.45 -26.26
CA ASP A 904 29.93 78.36 -27.12
C ASP A 904 29.89 79.36 -28.28
N ALA A 905 29.47 80.59 -27.98
CA ALA A 905 29.45 81.69 -28.95
C ALA A 905 30.82 81.95 -29.60
N THR A 906 31.91 81.55 -28.95
CA THR A 906 33.27 81.54 -29.51
C THR A 906 33.80 80.11 -29.57
N SER A 907 34.11 79.61 -30.76
CA SER A 907 34.52 78.21 -30.98
C SER A 907 35.64 78.09 -32.02
N ALA A 908 36.55 77.14 -31.85
CA ALA A 908 37.63 76.92 -32.80
C ALA A 908 37.12 76.24 -34.08
N ALA A 909 37.54 76.73 -35.24
CA ALA A 909 37.23 76.19 -36.57
C ALA A 909 37.60 74.71 -36.66
N ALA A 910 38.79 74.33 -36.17
CA ALA A 910 39.26 72.95 -36.15
C ALA A 910 38.34 72.02 -35.33
N ASP A 911 37.86 72.48 -34.17
CA ASP A 911 36.94 71.71 -33.32
C ASP A 911 35.58 71.55 -34.02
N LEU A 912 35.05 72.60 -34.67
CA LEU A 912 33.79 72.55 -35.42
C LEU A 912 33.86 71.61 -36.62
N THR A 913 34.97 71.62 -37.37
CA THR A 913 35.19 70.66 -38.47
C THR A 913 35.41 69.23 -37.98
N THR A 914 35.93 69.06 -36.75
CA THR A 914 36.04 67.73 -36.11
C THR A 914 34.65 67.18 -35.75
N ILE A 915 33.77 68.05 -35.23
CA ILE A 915 32.36 67.70 -34.95
C ILE A 915 31.61 67.36 -36.24
N ASP A 916 31.82 68.14 -37.31
CA ASP A 916 31.25 67.89 -38.64
C ASP A 916 31.63 66.52 -39.19
N ALA A 917 32.91 66.15 -39.08
CA ALA A 917 33.38 64.83 -39.51
C ALA A 917 32.79 63.65 -38.70
N ALA A 918 32.31 63.91 -37.48
CA ALA A 918 31.73 62.88 -36.62
C ALA A 918 30.24 62.59 -36.94
N THR A 919 29.60 63.37 -37.81
CA THR A 919 28.19 63.19 -38.19
C THR A 919 27.96 63.32 -39.69
N SER A 920 26.97 62.60 -40.20
CA SER A 920 26.49 62.70 -41.58
C SER A 920 25.34 63.70 -41.74
N VAL A 921 24.81 64.21 -40.62
CA VAL A 921 23.76 65.25 -40.59
C VAL A 921 24.44 66.59 -40.35
N ALA A 922 23.94 67.63 -41.02
CA ALA A 922 24.54 68.96 -40.92
C ALA A 922 24.60 69.47 -39.46
N VAL A 923 25.77 69.98 -39.05
CA VAL A 923 25.99 70.54 -37.71
C VAL A 923 25.40 71.94 -37.63
N GLY A 924 24.45 72.14 -36.72
CA GLY A 924 23.85 73.45 -36.43
C GLY A 924 24.77 74.31 -35.57
N ALA A 925 25.62 75.13 -36.19
CA ALA A 925 26.53 76.07 -35.55
C ALA A 925 25.99 77.51 -35.51
N THR A 926 24.67 77.72 -35.63
CA THR A 926 24.04 79.05 -35.67
C THR A 926 24.29 79.90 -34.42
N ASN A 927 24.59 79.26 -33.29
CA ASN A 927 24.93 79.95 -32.03
C ASN A 927 26.39 80.41 -31.94
N VAL A 928 27.27 79.95 -32.86
CA VAL A 928 28.67 80.38 -32.91
C VAL A 928 28.74 81.72 -33.63
N THR A 929 29.04 82.79 -32.89
CA THR A 929 29.19 84.14 -33.43
C THR A 929 30.64 84.50 -33.74
N THR A 930 31.61 83.77 -33.19
CA THR A 930 33.04 83.96 -33.42
C THR A 930 33.72 82.62 -33.65
N VAL A 931 34.36 82.44 -34.80
CA VAL A 931 35.14 81.26 -35.18
C VAL A 931 36.64 81.59 -35.04
N THR A 932 37.38 80.83 -34.24
CA THR A 932 38.81 81.05 -33.98
C THR A 932 39.69 79.96 -34.60
N GLY A 933 40.99 80.18 -34.79
CA GLY A 933 41.91 79.15 -35.30
C GLY A 933 42.87 79.70 -36.33
N THR A 934 43.56 78.86 -37.10
CA THR A 934 44.35 79.34 -38.24
C THR A 934 43.45 79.69 -39.44
N VAL A 935 43.95 80.47 -40.39
CA VAL A 935 43.26 80.82 -41.65
C VAL A 935 42.92 79.56 -42.45
N ASN A 936 43.81 78.57 -42.46
CA ASN A 936 43.52 77.30 -43.12
C ASN A 936 42.38 76.53 -42.46
N GLU A 937 42.29 76.54 -41.12
CA GLU A 937 41.18 75.94 -40.38
C GLU A 937 39.87 76.71 -40.60
N ALA A 938 39.90 78.05 -40.58
CA ALA A 938 38.74 78.88 -40.89
C ALA A 938 38.23 78.68 -42.32
N LYS A 939 39.13 78.44 -43.29
CA LYS A 939 38.76 78.09 -44.67
C LYS A 939 38.11 76.72 -44.76
N ALA A 940 38.61 75.74 -43.99
CA ALA A 940 37.99 74.42 -43.92
C ALA A 940 36.56 74.51 -43.36
N PHE A 941 36.36 75.34 -42.33
CA PHE A 941 35.02 75.66 -41.81
C PHE A 941 34.11 76.31 -42.87
N ALA A 942 34.58 77.35 -43.56
CA ALA A 942 33.82 78.02 -44.63
C ALA A 942 33.47 77.08 -45.80
N ALA A 943 34.37 76.15 -46.13
CA ALA A 943 34.11 75.11 -47.14
C ALA A 943 33.02 74.13 -46.69
N ALA A 944 33.03 73.72 -45.41
CA ALA A 944 31.99 72.87 -44.83
C ALA A 944 30.61 73.57 -44.80
N GLU A 945 30.59 74.88 -44.52
CA GLU A 945 29.37 75.69 -44.64
C GLU A 945 28.85 75.73 -46.08
N THR A 946 29.72 75.99 -47.05
CA THR A 946 29.36 76.02 -48.48
C THR A 946 28.84 74.66 -48.97
N ALA A 947 29.41 73.57 -48.46
CA ALA A 947 28.96 72.21 -48.74
C ALA A 947 27.63 71.86 -48.05
N GLY A 948 27.17 72.69 -47.10
CA GLY A 948 25.94 72.48 -46.32
C GLY A 948 26.10 71.44 -45.20
N THR A 949 27.32 71.04 -44.86
CA THR A 949 27.58 70.11 -43.73
C THR A 949 27.65 70.85 -42.40
N ILE A 950 27.98 72.15 -42.41
CA ILE A 950 27.78 73.04 -41.26
C ILE A 950 26.72 74.10 -41.61
N THR A 951 25.76 74.33 -40.73
CA THR A 951 24.85 75.49 -40.79
C THR A 951 25.33 76.54 -39.81
N ALA A 952 26.11 77.52 -40.28
CA ALA A 952 26.67 78.59 -39.46
C ALA A 952 25.64 79.71 -39.18
N ASN A 953 26.03 80.67 -38.33
CA ASN A 953 25.28 81.92 -38.18
C ASN A 953 25.34 82.70 -39.49
N ALA A 954 24.24 83.37 -39.88
CA ALA A 954 24.22 84.20 -41.09
C ALA A 954 25.33 85.26 -41.12
N ASN A 955 25.79 85.73 -39.95
CA ASN A 955 26.96 86.59 -39.82
C ASN A 955 27.81 86.10 -38.65
N TYR A 956 29.06 85.69 -38.91
CA TYR A 956 29.99 85.26 -37.87
C TYR A 956 31.34 85.93 -38.03
N ASN A 957 31.97 86.27 -36.90
CA ASN A 957 33.31 86.81 -36.88
C ASN A 957 34.33 85.69 -37.05
N ILE A 958 35.45 85.96 -37.71
CA ILE A 958 36.60 85.06 -37.76
C ILE A 958 37.75 85.74 -37.02
N GLN A 959 38.37 85.02 -36.08
CA GLN A 959 39.54 85.49 -35.35
C GLN A 959 40.70 84.52 -35.59
N ALA A 960 41.55 84.81 -36.58
CA ALA A 960 42.61 83.88 -36.95
C ALA A 960 43.92 84.14 -36.20
N SER A 961 44.63 83.05 -35.85
CA SER A 961 45.88 83.07 -35.12
C SER A 961 47.11 83.12 -36.03
N ASP A 962 46.95 83.42 -37.31
CA ASP A 962 48.07 83.62 -38.23
C ASP A 962 48.59 85.05 -38.12
N ALA A 963 49.90 85.20 -38.16
CA ALA A 963 50.54 86.51 -38.34
C ALA A 963 50.56 86.94 -39.82
N THR A 964 50.52 85.98 -40.75
CA THR A 964 50.62 86.18 -42.19
C THR A 964 49.54 85.39 -42.92
N VAL A 965 48.86 86.02 -43.87
CA VAL A 965 47.71 85.47 -44.60
C VAL A 965 47.83 85.84 -46.08
N THR A 966 47.13 85.13 -46.97
CA THR A 966 47.06 85.54 -48.39
C THR A 966 45.78 86.28 -48.70
N ALA A 967 45.81 87.17 -49.70
CA ALA A 967 44.64 87.88 -50.20
C ALA A 967 43.51 86.93 -50.65
N ALA A 968 43.89 85.82 -51.29
CA ALA A 968 42.93 84.81 -51.77
C ALA A 968 42.20 84.13 -50.61
N ASP A 969 42.93 83.84 -49.54
CA ASP A 969 42.38 83.25 -48.33
C ASP A 969 41.38 84.20 -47.66
N LEU A 970 41.74 85.48 -47.52
CA LEU A 970 40.85 86.50 -46.96
C LEU A 970 39.57 86.68 -47.76
N ASN A 971 39.66 86.76 -49.09
CA ASN A 971 38.47 86.89 -49.94
C ASN A 971 37.54 85.69 -49.85
N THR A 972 38.13 84.49 -49.76
CA THR A 972 37.36 83.26 -49.53
C THR A 972 36.60 83.34 -48.21
N LEU A 973 37.26 83.79 -47.14
CA LEU A 973 36.64 83.94 -45.83
C LEU A 973 35.58 85.05 -45.79
N TYR A 974 35.83 86.21 -46.41
CA TYR A 974 34.87 87.32 -46.51
C TYR A 974 33.62 86.95 -47.31
N SER A 975 33.77 86.08 -48.32
CA SER A 975 32.63 85.60 -49.10
C SER A 975 31.76 84.61 -48.31
N ALA A 976 32.33 83.97 -47.28
CA ALA A 976 31.64 82.97 -46.46
C ALA A 976 31.03 83.57 -45.18
N ASN A 977 31.68 84.55 -44.54
CA ASN A 977 31.31 85.00 -43.19
C ASN A 977 30.17 86.03 -43.10
N GLY A 978 29.45 86.25 -44.20
CA GLY A 978 28.36 87.21 -44.29
C GLY A 978 28.84 88.65 -44.04
N SER A 979 28.24 89.34 -43.07
CA SER A 979 28.67 90.68 -42.64
C SER A 979 29.54 90.67 -41.37
N GLY A 980 30.06 89.50 -40.96
CA GLY A 980 30.93 89.39 -39.79
C GLY A 980 32.31 90.02 -40.02
N THR A 981 33.05 90.29 -38.94
CA THR A 981 34.41 90.82 -39.03
C THR A 981 35.43 89.70 -39.09
N ILE A 982 36.54 89.91 -39.79
CA ILE A 982 37.70 89.01 -39.79
C ILE A 982 38.84 89.73 -39.06
N THR A 983 39.52 89.11 -38.10
CA THR A 983 40.55 89.75 -37.26
C THR A 983 41.69 88.79 -36.90
N THR A 984 42.84 89.31 -36.44
CA THR A 984 43.96 88.50 -35.95
C THR A 984 44.03 88.41 -34.42
N THR A 985 44.60 87.33 -33.87
CA THR A 985 44.97 87.26 -32.44
C THR A 985 46.42 87.70 -32.16
N ASN A 986 47.28 87.81 -33.18
CA ASN A 986 48.74 87.85 -33.02
C ASN A 986 49.36 89.26 -32.94
N GLY A 987 48.59 90.26 -32.55
CA GLY A 987 49.04 91.65 -32.51
C GLY A 987 48.06 92.56 -33.24
N PRO A 988 48.47 93.79 -33.57
CA PRO A 988 47.52 94.80 -33.98
C PRO A 988 46.91 94.57 -35.38
N GLY A 989 47.45 93.71 -36.26
CA GLY A 989 46.83 93.31 -37.53
C GLY A 989 47.64 92.29 -38.36
N TRP A 990 47.21 91.98 -39.59
CA TRP A 990 47.75 90.90 -40.43
C TRP A 990 48.76 91.34 -41.47
N THR A 991 49.78 90.51 -41.71
CA THR A 991 50.58 90.62 -42.94
C THR A 991 49.89 89.89 -44.09
N ILE A 992 49.34 90.62 -45.07
CA ILE A 992 48.55 90.10 -46.20
C ILE A 992 49.43 90.02 -47.44
N THR A 993 49.56 88.85 -48.05
CA THR A 993 50.47 88.58 -49.18
C THR A 993 49.72 88.05 -50.42
N ALA A 994 50.40 87.96 -51.57
CA ALA A 994 49.87 87.39 -52.82
C ALA A 994 48.57 88.06 -53.32
N LEU A 995 48.64 89.38 -53.52
CA LEU A 995 47.50 90.24 -53.83
C LEU A 995 47.05 90.18 -55.31
N ASN A 996 47.84 89.59 -56.21
CA ASN A 996 47.61 89.56 -57.65
C ASN A 996 46.17 89.17 -58.07
N GLY A 997 45.49 90.09 -58.74
CA GLY A 997 44.18 89.89 -59.36
C GLY A 997 43.01 89.82 -58.37
N LEU A 998 43.22 90.22 -57.11
CA LEU A 998 42.25 90.06 -56.03
C LEU A 998 41.90 91.42 -55.38
N ASN A 999 40.62 91.59 -55.04
CA ASN A 999 40.15 92.72 -54.25
C ASN A 999 39.94 92.27 -52.80
N VAL A 1000 40.74 92.74 -51.86
CA VAL A 1000 40.69 92.40 -50.43
C VAL A 1000 40.08 93.55 -49.64
N THR A 1001 39.25 93.26 -48.65
CA THR A 1001 38.79 94.28 -47.70
C THR A 1001 39.69 94.27 -46.47
N ALA A 1002 40.25 95.42 -46.11
CA ALA A 1002 41.02 95.58 -44.88
C ALA A 1002 40.12 95.33 -43.66
N THR A 1003 40.70 94.73 -42.64
CA THR A 1003 39.97 94.46 -41.41
C THR A 1003 39.99 95.68 -40.49
N ALA A 1004 39.26 95.65 -39.38
CA ALA A 1004 39.33 96.72 -38.38
C ALA A 1004 40.64 96.70 -37.55
N SER A 1005 41.65 95.96 -37.97
CA SER A 1005 42.95 95.72 -37.32
C SER A 1005 44.06 96.35 -38.18
N ALA A 1006 45.18 96.75 -37.57
CA ALA A 1006 46.40 97.31 -38.17
C ALA A 1006 47.09 96.40 -39.21
N ASP A 1007 46.49 96.27 -40.38
CA ASP A 1007 46.87 95.29 -41.39
C ASP A 1007 48.02 95.78 -42.26
N THR A 1008 49.02 94.94 -42.52
CA THR A 1008 50.14 95.18 -43.44
C THR A 1008 49.92 94.46 -44.77
N PHE A 1009 49.61 95.17 -45.85
CA PHE A 1009 49.45 94.61 -47.20
C PHE A 1009 50.79 94.56 -47.93
N MET A 1010 51.30 93.37 -48.19
CA MET A 1010 52.54 93.12 -48.93
C MET A 1010 52.27 92.97 -50.43
N LEU A 1011 52.53 94.03 -51.18
CA LEU A 1011 52.55 94.03 -52.64
C LEU A 1011 53.91 93.56 -53.14
N ALA A 1012 53.93 92.63 -54.09
CA ALA A 1012 55.12 92.18 -54.80
C ALA A 1012 55.03 92.51 -56.30
N ASN A 1013 56.15 92.50 -57.02
CA ASN A 1013 56.22 92.89 -58.45
C ASN A 1013 55.25 92.15 -59.37
N ALA A 1014 54.87 90.93 -59.02
CA ALA A 1014 53.96 90.12 -59.84
C ALA A 1014 52.48 90.49 -59.65
N ASP A 1015 52.13 91.30 -58.65
CA ASP A 1015 50.75 91.64 -58.31
C ASP A 1015 50.19 92.73 -59.25
N ILE A 1016 49.13 92.40 -59.99
CA ILE A 1016 48.41 93.32 -60.89
C ILE A 1016 46.90 93.25 -60.61
N ASN A 1017 46.15 94.34 -60.80
CA ASN A 1017 44.70 94.42 -60.53
C ASN A 1017 44.35 94.08 -59.06
N VAL A 1018 44.96 94.79 -58.12
CA VAL A 1018 44.74 94.61 -56.67
C VAL A 1018 43.78 95.68 -56.17
N GLY A 1019 42.67 95.30 -55.55
CA GLY A 1019 41.82 96.24 -54.81
C GLY A 1019 42.01 96.06 -53.31
N ILE A 1020 42.15 97.14 -52.54
CA ILE A 1020 42.08 97.10 -51.08
C ILE A 1020 40.96 98.05 -50.64
N THR A 1021 39.92 97.56 -50.00
CA THR A 1021 38.77 98.38 -49.60
C THR A 1021 38.61 98.45 -48.09
N SER A 1022 37.97 99.50 -47.56
CA SER A 1022 37.78 99.69 -46.10
C SER A 1022 39.09 99.80 -45.31
N PHE A 1023 40.12 100.38 -45.93
CA PHE A 1023 41.44 100.59 -45.33
C PHE A 1023 41.33 101.47 -44.07
N ASN A 1024 41.88 101.02 -42.94
CA ASN A 1024 41.67 101.62 -41.61
C ASN A 1024 42.95 102.25 -41.05
N ILE A 1025 42.95 103.55 -40.85
CA ILE A 1025 44.18 104.33 -40.64
C ILE A 1025 44.13 105.08 -39.29
N PRO A 1026 45.23 105.28 -38.52
CA PRO A 1026 46.68 105.10 -38.81
C PRO A 1026 47.19 103.67 -38.81
N THR A 1027 46.33 102.69 -38.61
CA THR A 1027 46.74 101.34 -38.23
C THR A 1027 47.20 100.48 -39.41
N ASP A 1028 46.60 100.62 -40.59
CA ASP A 1028 46.92 99.80 -41.76
C ASP A 1028 48.12 100.36 -42.56
N VAL A 1029 48.97 99.47 -43.05
CA VAL A 1029 50.21 99.77 -43.77
C VAL A 1029 50.20 99.03 -45.11
N VAL A 1030 50.61 99.69 -46.19
CA VAL A 1030 50.87 99.01 -47.47
C VAL A 1030 52.39 98.87 -47.63
N ASN A 1031 52.90 97.67 -47.43
CA ASN A 1031 54.30 97.38 -47.66
C ASN A 1031 54.50 96.92 -49.11
N VAL A 1032 55.44 97.52 -49.82
CA VAL A 1032 55.69 97.20 -51.21
C VAL A 1032 57.09 96.64 -51.33
N ASN A 1033 57.16 95.32 -51.45
CA ASN A 1033 58.41 94.62 -51.51
C ASN A 1033 58.85 94.42 -52.97
N ASP A 1034 60.14 94.62 -53.18
CA ASP A 1034 60.88 94.29 -54.39
C ASP A 1034 60.62 95.12 -55.67
N LEU A 1035 60.02 96.32 -55.60
CA LEU A 1035 59.79 97.12 -56.82
C LEU A 1035 61.07 97.37 -57.61
N THR A 1036 61.04 97.08 -58.91
CA THR A 1036 62.11 97.49 -59.83
C THR A 1036 61.51 98.46 -60.85
N THR A 1037 62.28 99.46 -61.25
CA THR A 1037 61.86 100.56 -62.15
C THR A 1037 61.27 100.13 -63.51
N ALA A 1038 61.27 98.83 -63.83
CA ALA A 1038 60.80 98.28 -65.09
C ALA A 1038 59.34 97.76 -65.06
N ASP A 1039 58.80 97.38 -63.90
CA ASP A 1039 57.47 96.76 -63.79
C ASP A 1039 56.62 97.53 -62.75
N ALA A 1040 55.75 98.42 -63.22
CA ALA A 1040 54.86 99.20 -62.36
C ALA A 1040 53.69 98.33 -61.86
N LEU A 1041 53.37 98.44 -60.57
CA LEU A 1041 52.18 97.84 -59.93
C LEU A 1041 50.92 98.28 -60.66
N THR A 1042 50.41 97.47 -61.58
CA THR A 1042 49.35 97.93 -62.49
C THR A 1042 47.98 97.74 -61.84
N ASN A 1043 47.16 98.79 -61.81
CA ASN A 1043 45.80 98.80 -61.28
C ASN A 1043 45.71 98.35 -59.81
N VAL A 1044 46.51 98.96 -58.94
CA VAL A 1044 46.30 98.83 -57.50
C VAL A 1044 45.38 99.95 -57.04
N THR A 1045 44.26 99.62 -56.41
CA THR A 1045 43.25 100.57 -55.98
C THR A 1045 43.03 100.44 -54.48
N ALA A 1046 43.22 101.50 -53.71
CA ALA A 1046 42.89 101.53 -52.28
C ALA A 1046 41.70 102.48 -52.03
N ASP A 1047 40.69 101.99 -51.31
CA ASP A 1047 39.46 102.71 -50.97
C ASP A 1047 39.39 102.98 -49.47
N PHE A 1048 39.35 104.27 -49.12
CA PHE A 1048 39.45 104.79 -47.74
C PHE A 1048 38.08 105.20 -47.21
N THR A 1049 37.83 104.95 -45.91
CA THR A 1049 36.48 105.04 -45.35
C THR A 1049 36.33 105.98 -44.14
N THR A 1050 37.42 106.63 -43.68
CA THR A 1050 37.39 107.55 -42.53
C THR A 1050 38.06 108.90 -42.81
N THR A 1051 37.68 109.94 -42.08
CA THR A 1051 38.31 111.26 -42.17
C THR A 1051 39.63 111.33 -41.40
N ASN A 1052 40.69 111.85 -42.04
CA ASN A 1052 42.09 112.03 -41.59
C ASN A 1052 43.00 110.78 -41.65
N ASP A 1053 43.23 110.31 -42.87
CA ASP A 1053 43.88 109.04 -43.16
C ASP A 1053 45.36 109.26 -43.60
N VAL A 1054 46.37 108.65 -42.92
CA VAL A 1054 47.80 108.57 -43.31
C VAL A 1054 48.25 107.15 -43.74
N VAL A 1055 48.50 106.88 -45.04
CA VAL A 1055 48.96 105.57 -45.53
C VAL A 1055 50.48 105.50 -45.59
N TYR A 1056 51.11 104.45 -45.03
CA TYR A 1056 52.54 104.23 -45.19
C TYR A 1056 52.82 103.27 -46.34
N PHE A 1057 53.56 103.73 -47.34
CA PHE A 1057 54.22 102.87 -48.33
C PHE A 1057 55.66 102.67 -47.93
N LEU A 1058 56.00 101.44 -47.55
CA LEU A 1058 57.37 101.06 -47.27
C LEU A 1058 57.91 100.32 -48.49
N GLU A 1059 58.79 100.95 -49.25
CA GLU A 1059 59.57 100.27 -50.28
C GLU A 1059 60.82 99.69 -49.62
N ASN A 1060 61.12 98.43 -49.88
CA ASN A 1060 62.21 97.71 -49.23
C ASN A 1060 63.21 97.25 -50.28
N GLN A 1061 63.98 98.19 -50.85
CA GLN A 1061 65.10 97.88 -51.73
C GLN A 1061 66.33 98.77 -51.48
N ALA A 1062 67.47 98.27 -51.92
CA ALA A 1062 68.79 98.85 -51.65
C ALA A 1062 69.26 99.88 -52.71
N ASP A 1063 68.45 100.22 -53.72
CA ASP A 1063 68.94 100.91 -54.92
C ASP A 1063 68.71 102.44 -54.97
N GLY A 1064 67.99 103.02 -54.00
CA GLY A 1064 67.83 104.47 -53.85
C GLY A 1064 67.00 105.14 -54.95
N ALA A 1065 66.29 104.41 -55.80
CA ALA A 1065 65.50 104.99 -56.89
C ALA A 1065 64.33 105.87 -56.38
N ALA A 1066 63.86 105.66 -55.13
CA ALA A 1066 62.82 106.44 -54.47
C ALA A 1066 63.31 107.74 -53.81
N ASP A 1067 64.59 108.12 -53.89
CA ASP A 1067 65.13 109.34 -53.26
C ASP A 1067 64.68 110.66 -53.91
N THR A 1068 63.87 110.61 -54.98
CA THR A 1068 63.34 111.80 -55.64
C THR A 1068 61.84 111.69 -55.85
N ALA A 1069 61.13 112.81 -55.74
CA ALA A 1069 59.68 112.88 -55.97
C ALA A 1069 59.26 112.32 -57.36
N ALA A 1070 60.15 112.36 -58.36
CA ALA A 1070 59.90 111.77 -59.67
C ALA A 1070 60.03 110.24 -59.69
N GLY A 1071 60.96 109.67 -58.93
CA GLY A 1071 61.12 108.22 -58.80
C GLY A 1071 59.95 107.59 -58.04
N VAL A 1072 59.54 108.24 -56.94
CA VAL A 1072 58.36 107.86 -56.16
C VAL A 1072 57.09 107.91 -57.01
N ALA A 1073 56.85 109.01 -57.74
CA ALA A 1073 55.70 109.12 -58.63
C ALA A 1073 55.69 108.07 -59.76
N ALA A 1074 56.85 107.66 -60.27
CA ALA A 1074 56.93 106.64 -61.31
C ALA A 1074 56.64 105.23 -60.79
N ALA A 1075 57.13 104.89 -59.59
CA ALA A 1075 56.90 103.61 -58.93
C ALA A 1075 55.42 103.39 -58.54
N PHE A 1076 54.73 104.47 -58.16
CA PHE A 1076 53.35 104.45 -57.67
C PHE A 1076 52.33 105.10 -58.63
N ASN A 1077 52.72 105.41 -59.87
CA ASN A 1077 51.86 106.12 -60.85
C ASN A 1077 50.53 105.40 -61.07
N THR A 1078 50.54 104.08 -61.09
CA THR A 1078 49.35 103.26 -61.34
C THR A 1078 48.58 102.91 -60.07
N PHE A 1079 49.03 103.43 -58.92
CA PHE A 1079 48.32 103.33 -57.64
C PHE A 1079 47.20 104.38 -57.63
N THR A 1080 45.97 103.90 -57.64
CA THR A 1080 44.79 104.75 -57.63
C THR A 1080 44.21 104.78 -56.23
N ILE A 1081 44.15 105.96 -55.64
CA ILE A 1081 43.47 106.16 -54.36
C ILE A 1081 42.08 106.67 -54.66
N THR A 1082 41.10 105.98 -54.11
CA THR A 1082 39.73 106.47 -54.10
C THR A 1082 39.43 106.85 -52.66
N ASP A 1083 39.38 108.15 -52.40
CA ASP A 1083 39.05 108.68 -51.09
C ASP A 1083 37.76 109.50 -51.23
N ALA A 1084 36.69 109.05 -50.57
CA ALA A 1084 35.40 109.70 -50.63
C ALA A 1084 35.41 111.13 -50.02
N ASP A 1085 36.32 111.41 -49.10
CA ASP A 1085 36.38 112.66 -48.33
C ASP A 1085 37.54 113.58 -48.73
N ALA A 1086 38.43 113.14 -49.63
CA ALA A 1086 39.60 113.88 -50.14
C ALA A 1086 40.53 114.42 -49.03
N THR A 1087 40.72 113.62 -47.97
CA THR A 1087 41.59 113.93 -46.82
C THR A 1087 42.77 112.96 -46.65
N ALA A 1088 42.89 111.95 -47.51
CA ALA A 1088 43.94 110.95 -47.46
C ALA A 1088 45.31 111.58 -47.75
N ILE A 1089 46.24 111.33 -46.83
CA ILE A 1089 47.64 111.69 -46.89
C ILE A 1089 48.42 110.39 -47.11
N VAL A 1090 49.09 110.25 -48.23
CA VAL A 1090 50.00 109.12 -48.42
C VAL A 1090 51.39 109.52 -48.02
N VAL A 1091 51.98 108.76 -47.10
CA VAL A 1091 53.36 108.89 -46.67
C VAL A 1091 54.17 107.75 -47.27
N ILE A 1092 55.06 108.08 -48.19
CA ILE A 1092 55.96 107.10 -48.81
C ILE A 1092 57.31 107.23 -48.13
N ALA A 1093 57.80 106.13 -47.58
CA ALA A 1093 59.06 106.04 -46.88
C ALA A 1093 59.76 104.76 -47.31
N ASP A 1094 60.82 104.87 -48.10
CA ASP A 1094 61.73 103.75 -48.36
C ASP A 1094 62.64 103.58 -47.13
N ASN A 1095 62.82 102.35 -46.66
CA ASN A 1095 63.61 102.06 -45.47
C ASN A 1095 65.12 102.33 -45.64
N ASN A 1096 65.58 102.50 -46.88
CA ASN A 1096 66.92 102.99 -47.22
C ASN A 1096 66.93 104.43 -47.75
N SER A 1097 65.76 105.07 -47.88
CA SER A 1097 65.68 106.47 -48.29
C SER A 1097 65.82 107.42 -47.11
N SER A 1098 66.49 108.53 -47.35
CA SER A 1098 66.59 109.63 -46.39
C SER A 1098 65.36 110.54 -46.40
N ALA A 1099 64.34 110.29 -47.23
CA ALA A 1099 63.25 111.20 -47.50
C ALA A 1099 61.88 110.57 -47.23
N ILE A 1100 61.02 111.32 -46.53
CA ILE A 1100 59.61 110.98 -46.31
C ILE A 1100 58.77 111.94 -47.15
N TYR A 1101 58.08 111.40 -48.15
CA TYR A 1101 57.21 112.19 -49.02
C TYR A 1101 55.76 112.05 -48.61
N ARG A 1102 55.05 113.17 -48.56
CA ARG A 1102 53.61 113.27 -48.42
C ARG A 1102 53.00 113.56 -49.77
N TRP A 1103 52.15 112.68 -50.25
CA TRP A 1103 51.18 113.00 -51.27
C TRP A 1103 49.91 113.48 -50.59
N ALA A 1104 49.47 114.69 -50.94
CA ALA A 1104 48.15 115.17 -50.56
C ALA A 1104 47.29 115.08 -51.81
N ASP A 1105 46.41 114.07 -51.88
CA ASP A 1105 45.46 114.03 -52.97
C ASP A 1105 44.48 115.18 -52.77
N THR A 1106 44.60 116.19 -53.63
CA THR A 1106 43.75 117.38 -53.58
C THR A 1106 42.65 117.36 -54.64
N LEU A 1107 42.57 116.31 -55.46
CA LEU A 1107 41.70 116.28 -56.63
C LEU A 1107 41.33 114.84 -57.00
N ALA A 1108 40.02 114.54 -56.95
CA ALA A 1108 39.40 113.34 -57.51
C ALA A 1108 39.70 113.17 -59.02
N SER A 1109 40.91 112.76 -59.35
CA SER A 1109 41.44 112.58 -60.70
C SER A 1109 42.00 111.16 -60.82
N ALA A 1110 41.50 110.44 -61.82
CA ALA A 1110 41.82 109.03 -62.06
C ALA A 1110 43.22 108.82 -62.67
N ASP A 1111 44.11 109.81 -62.58
CA ASP A 1111 45.35 109.91 -63.37
C ASP A 1111 46.62 109.53 -62.59
N GLY A 1112 46.51 108.95 -61.39
CA GLY A 1112 47.66 108.42 -60.66
C GLY A 1112 48.57 109.47 -60.02
N MET A 1113 49.59 109.04 -59.29
CA MET A 1113 50.47 109.93 -58.51
C MET A 1113 51.44 110.73 -59.41
N ASN A 1114 51.36 112.07 -59.38
CA ASN A 1114 52.30 112.93 -60.11
C ASN A 1114 53.39 113.51 -59.20
N ALA A 1115 54.61 113.62 -59.73
CA ALA A 1115 55.78 114.12 -58.99
C ALA A 1115 55.57 115.52 -58.37
N GLY A 1116 54.71 116.35 -58.97
CA GLY A 1116 54.41 117.70 -58.48
C GLY A 1116 53.49 117.75 -57.27
N GLU A 1117 52.83 116.64 -56.94
CA GLU A 1117 51.86 116.53 -55.84
C GLU A 1117 52.50 115.93 -54.58
N LEU A 1118 53.73 115.43 -54.71
CA LEU A 1118 54.54 114.91 -53.62
C LEU A 1118 55.31 116.05 -52.93
N THR A 1119 54.99 116.27 -51.66
CA THR A 1119 55.67 117.22 -50.79
C THR A 1119 56.60 116.47 -49.84
N LEU A 1120 57.90 116.77 -49.86
CA LEU A 1120 58.82 116.26 -48.83
C LEU A 1120 58.40 116.81 -47.45
N ILE A 1121 58.13 115.93 -46.50
CA ILE A 1121 57.64 116.32 -45.15
C ILE A 1121 58.60 115.95 -44.03
N GLY A 1122 59.60 115.13 -44.31
CA GLY A 1122 60.60 114.74 -43.34
C GLY A 1122 61.78 114.05 -43.98
N THR A 1123 62.83 113.85 -43.20
CA THR A 1123 63.99 113.06 -43.59
C THR A 1123 64.27 112.02 -42.51
N ILE A 1124 64.50 110.75 -42.90
CA ILE A 1124 64.82 109.67 -41.96
C ILE A 1124 66.31 109.76 -41.62
N ASP A 1125 66.64 109.82 -40.34
CA ASP A 1125 68.03 109.79 -39.88
C ASP A 1125 68.59 108.36 -40.07
N GLN A 1126 69.64 108.21 -40.88
CA GLN A 1126 70.21 106.92 -41.28
C GLN A 1126 70.69 106.05 -40.09
N ALA A 1127 70.80 106.62 -38.89
CA ALA A 1127 71.13 105.87 -37.67
C ALA A 1127 70.06 104.83 -37.24
N LEU A 1128 68.86 104.86 -37.85
CA LEU A 1128 67.78 103.88 -37.64
C LEU A 1128 67.63 102.86 -38.77
N ALA A 1129 68.48 102.91 -39.81
CA ALA A 1129 68.46 101.95 -40.92
C ALA A 1129 68.81 100.53 -40.41
N GLY A 1130 67.82 99.64 -40.43
CA GLY A 1130 67.94 98.24 -39.99
C GLY A 1130 67.15 97.89 -38.71
N ALA A 1131 66.51 98.85 -38.05
CA ALA A 1131 65.48 98.55 -37.05
C ALA A 1131 64.12 98.52 -37.75
N ASN A 1132 63.26 97.54 -37.43
CA ASN A 1132 61.84 97.58 -37.82
C ASN A 1132 61.26 98.92 -37.33
N ILE A 1133 61.11 99.88 -38.23
CA ILE A 1133 60.51 101.17 -37.91
C ILE A 1133 59.01 100.90 -37.82
N SER A 1134 58.49 100.73 -36.60
CA SER A 1134 57.05 100.84 -36.39
C SER A 1134 56.72 102.33 -36.32
N PHE A 1135 56.09 102.85 -37.36
CA PHE A 1135 55.44 104.15 -37.28
C PHE A 1135 54.22 103.99 -36.37
N ALA A 1136 54.17 104.78 -35.30
CA ALA A 1136 53.06 104.80 -34.35
C ALA A 1136 52.13 105.98 -34.61
#